data_AF-A0A6G9YLM5-F1
#
_entry.id   AF-A0A6G9YLM5-F1
#
_cell.length_a   1.000
_cell.length_b   1.000
_cell.length_c   1.000
_cell.angle_alpha   90.00
_cell.angle_beta   90.00
_cell.angle_gamma   90.00
#
_symmetry.space_group_name_H-M   'P 1'
#
loop_
_entity.id
_entity.type
_entity.pdbx_description
1 polymer ?
#
loop_
_entity_poly.entity_id
_entity_poly.type
_entity_poly.pdbx_seq_one_letter_code
_entity_poly.pdbx_strand_id
1 'polypeptide(L)'
;MQPVALSFSVNGHRLVYDVRGSGDRTVVLLPGLFLPRRMHDRLADALADAGLRVICLEPLGFGASDHPVGHRHYSMPRYAEQVVALLDELGLRQTVLFGTSAGANIALATAAYAPHRLCGLIVEAPVLERALPACAAVAAPAMLLGRYGAPLLRPVRRAAGGLPRARGGLVDLGLSWLVPDSRRMVEAAQGIIRGGVFLPRTARHSIRTRTLVIGHRFDPIHPSTDARGLARTLPDGHFLRSRSIIELRRDPSRLAPTISEFIAGCWGTESADKPVRHGDSDQPALPDHEIVIVGAGFGGIGAAIELRKAGFDDLVLLEQADDIGGTWRDNIYPGVAVDVSSFTYSFSYEPNPNWSRVYAPGRELKEYADHCVRKYHLRDKIRLHTLVTAAAFDETNHLWRLTLADQTVLTARYLIAAVGILTQPKMPDIPGIGDFAGKSLHTVRWDHRHDLTGARVAVIGTGATAVQLVPAIADRVASLAIFQRTPIWVGPKPDVPIPAPVRAVFRRIPGAQQSFRALTTALTETVMTVGIVHNKQVPLLVRAIEQVCAANLRYQVPDGRLREKLTPHYGFGCKRPTFSNHYFRTFTRDHVELVTEPIERITETGVRTRDGVHREIDTLILATGFKVFEYGNAPPFPVFGSGGGELGEWWDEHRYQAYQGASVPGYPNLFLIAGPYAFTGGSYFQLIENQSRHAMRCVAHARDRGATRVEIRPEAHRRYFEYVQRRQPNTVFYNNNCAAANSYYFDKHGDAPILRPSSAVESWWDSRTFRLSDYEFRRAASLSEESGATEEAGA
;
A
#
# COMPACT_ATOMS: atom_id res chain seq x y z
N MET A 1 16.49 39.75 29.21
CA MET A 1 15.84 38.72 30.07
C MET A 1 15.87 37.36 29.38
N GLN A 2 15.93 36.24 30.12
CA GLN A 2 15.64 34.91 29.56
C GLN A 2 14.15 34.83 29.23
N PRO A 3 13.76 34.29 28.06
CA PRO A 3 12.34 34.11 27.74
C PRO A 3 11.73 33.12 28.74
N VAL A 4 10.50 33.40 29.18
CA VAL A 4 9.78 32.56 30.13
C VAL A 4 9.45 31.23 29.45
N ALA A 5 9.81 30.12 30.12
CA ALA A 5 9.44 28.79 29.66
C ALA A 5 7.96 28.55 29.96
N LEU A 6 7.19 28.27 28.92
CA LEU A 6 5.79 27.87 29.00
C LEU A 6 5.68 26.38 28.71
N SER A 7 4.56 25.78 29.10
CA SER A 7 4.28 24.39 28.75
C SER A 7 2.80 24.15 28.50
N PHE A 8 2.52 23.19 27.64
CA PHE A 8 1.19 22.69 27.35
C PHE A 8 1.21 21.16 27.33
N SER A 9 0.01 20.56 27.38
CA SER A 9 -0.13 19.11 27.40
C SER A 9 -0.72 18.62 26.09
N VAL A 10 -0.11 17.59 25.50
CA VAL A 10 -0.65 16.89 24.32
C VAL A 10 -0.54 15.39 24.55
N ASN A 11 -1.66 14.67 24.35
CA ASN A 11 -1.75 13.22 24.56
C ASN A 11 -1.23 12.75 25.94
N GLY A 12 -1.47 13.54 26.99
CA GLY A 12 -1.04 13.24 28.36
C GLY A 12 0.46 13.48 28.64
N HIS A 13 1.17 14.16 27.74
CA HIS A 13 2.58 14.52 27.90
C HIS A 13 2.79 16.03 27.86
N ARG A 14 3.69 16.52 28.71
CA ARG A 14 4.04 17.94 28.79
C ARG A 14 5.10 18.30 27.76
N LEU A 15 4.81 19.30 26.94
CA LEU A 15 5.76 19.93 26.01
C LEU A 15 6.10 21.35 26.45
N VAL A 16 7.33 21.76 26.20
CA VAL A 16 7.87 23.06 26.61
C VAL A 16 8.08 23.95 25.38
N TYR A 17 7.73 25.22 25.51
CA TYR A 17 8.02 26.24 24.50
C TYR A 17 8.39 27.58 25.14
N ASP A 18 8.87 28.53 24.34
CA ASP A 18 8.93 29.94 24.72
C ASP A 18 8.47 30.83 23.58
N VAL A 19 8.12 32.08 23.92
CA VAL A 19 7.63 33.09 22.99
C VAL A 19 8.50 34.34 23.09
N ARG A 20 8.84 34.93 21.94
CA ARG A 20 9.59 36.18 21.80
C ARG A 20 8.93 37.08 20.78
N GLY A 21 9.05 38.39 20.97
CA GLY A 21 8.40 39.38 20.12
C GLY A 21 6.88 39.40 20.29
N SER A 22 6.25 40.40 19.69
CA SER A 22 4.80 40.64 19.79
C SER A 22 4.17 40.99 18.45
N GLY A 23 4.80 40.62 17.33
CA GLY A 23 4.28 40.88 16.00
C GLY A 23 3.12 39.98 15.61
N ASP A 24 2.29 40.41 14.66
CA ASP A 24 1.12 39.64 14.20
C ASP A 24 1.51 38.41 13.37
N ARG A 25 2.68 38.46 12.73
CA ARG A 25 3.21 37.36 11.91
C ARG A 25 3.97 36.38 12.80
N THR A 26 3.46 35.15 12.86
CA THR A 26 4.00 34.13 13.74
C THR A 26 4.90 33.14 13.00
N VAL A 27 6.02 32.76 13.63
CA VAL A 27 6.92 31.69 13.19
C VAL A 27 7.21 30.73 14.33
N VAL A 28 7.14 29.43 14.06
CA VAL A 28 7.50 28.36 15.02
C VAL A 28 8.85 27.77 14.64
N LEU A 29 9.79 27.73 15.58
CA LEU A 29 11.13 27.16 15.41
C LEU A 29 11.22 25.79 16.09
N LEU A 30 11.65 24.79 15.33
CA LEU A 30 11.83 23.40 15.78
C LEU A 30 13.33 23.03 15.84
N PRO A 31 13.82 22.50 16.97
CA PRO A 31 15.23 22.20 17.16
C PRO A 31 15.70 20.93 16.44
N GLY A 32 17.02 20.77 16.33
CA GLY A 32 17.66 19.54 15.89
C GLY A 32 17.58 18.43 16.94
N LEU A 33 17.94 17.21 16.55
CA LEU A 33 17.73 16.00 17.35
C LEU A 33 18.28 16.15 18.78
N PHE A 34 17.38 16.02 19.77
CA PHE A 34 17.65 16.14 21.22
C PHE A 34 18.18 17.49 21.72
N LEU A 35 18.27 18.49 20.85
CA LEU A 35 18.72 19.82 21.25
C LEU A 35 17.56 20.59 21.91
N PRO A 36 17.84 21.44 22.91
CA PRO A 36 16.84 22.30 23.52
C PRO A 36 16.47 23.44 22.56
N ARG A 37 15.31 24.07 22.78
CA ARG A 37 14.85 25.23 22.01
C ARG A 37 15.85 26.39 22.03
N ARG A 38 16.69 26.45 23.08
CA ARG A 38 17.75 27.45 23.26
C ARG A 38 18.78 27.47 22.14
N MET A 39 18.86 26.41 21.33
CA MET A 39 19.69 26.42 20.11
C MET A 39 19.29 27.52 19.13
N HIS A 40 18.04 27.99 19.21
CA HIS A 40 17.52 29.03 18.35
C HIS A 40 17.58 30.42 18.99
N ASP A 41 18.15 30.59 20.20
CA ASP A 41 18.09 31.86 20.94
C ASP A 41 18.49 33.08 20.10
N ARG A 42 19.67 33.03 19.44
CA ARG A 42 20.15 34.17 18.65
C ARG A 42 19.31 34.44 17.41
N LEU A 43 18.83 33.38 16.74
CA LEU A 43 17.96 33.50 15.58
C LEU A 43 16.59 34.06 16.00
N ALA A 44 16.03 33.55 17.09
CA ALA A 44 14.74 33.95 17.59
C ALA A 44 14.74 35.41 18.07
N ASP A 45 15.82 35.85 18.73
CA ASP A 45 16.00 37.26 19.11
C ASP A 45 16.09 38.14 17.85
N ALA A 46 16.89 37.76 16.84
CA ALA A 46 17.02 38.51 15.59
C ALA A 46 15.72 38.59 14.75
N LEU A 47 14.90 37.52 14.75
CA LEU A 47 13.59 37.50 14.09
C LEU A 47 12.55 38.31 14.87
N ALA A 48 12.60 38.30 16.20
CA ALA A 48 11.75 39.13 17.05
C ALA A 48 12.07 40.63 16.90
N ASP A 49 13.36 40.98 16.82
CA ASP A 49 13.82 42.35 16.53
C ASP A 49 13.36 42.83 15.14
N ALA A 50 13.12 41.91 14.21
CA ALA A 50 12.53 42.18 12.89
C ALA A 50 10.98 42.29 12.91
N GLY A 51 10.36 42.31 14.10
CA GLY A 51 8.92 42.51 14.27
C GLY A 51 8.07 41.25 14.13
N LEU A 52 8.65 40.04 14.24
CA LEU A 52 7.91 38.77 14.23
C LEU A 52 7.56 38.30 15.64
N ARG A 53 6.50 37.50 15.77
CA ARG A 53 6.26 36.67 16.96
C ARG A 53 6.90 35.31 16.74
N VAL A 54 7.91 34.98 17.55
CA VAL A 54 8.72 33.77 17.40
C VAL A 54 8.42 32.83 18.55
N ILE A 55 8.07 31.59 18.22
CA ILE A 55 7.79 30.53 19.19
C ILE A 55 8.83 29.43 19.02
N CYS A 56 9.54 29.07 20.08
CA CYS A 56 10.51 27.99 20.02
C CYS A 56 9.97 26.77 20.77
N LEU A 57 9.58 25.71 20.06
CA LEU A 57 8.99 24.49 20.62
C LEU A 57 10.05 23.42 20.88
N GLU A 58 9.97 22.73 22.02
CA GLU A 58 10.70 21.48 22.27
C GLU A 58 9.76 20.29 22.04
N PRO A 59 9.97 19.49 20.98
CA PRO A 59 9.16 18.31 20.74
C PRO A 59 9.36 17.25 21.84
N LEU A 60 8.46 16.28 21.89
CA LEU A 60 8.54 15.15 22.83
C LEU A 60 9.88 14.42 22.70
N GLY A 61 10.56 14.17 23.81
CA GLY A 61 11.91 13.58 23.81
C GLY A 61 13.05 14.56 23.53
N PHE A 62 12.77 15.87 23.39
CA PHE A 62 13.79 16.92 23.22
C PHE A 62 13.83 17.80 24.47
N GLY A 63 15.04 18.25 24.83
CA GLY A 63 15.23 19.24 25.90
C GLY A 63 14.49 18.90 27.20
N ALA A 64 13.69 19.85 27.68
CA ALA A 64 12.93 19.81 28.90
C ALA A 64 11.47 19.35 28.72
N SER A 65 11.03 19.03 27.50
CA SER A 65 9.77 18.32 27.26
C SER A 65 9.83 16.90 27.82
N ASP A 66 8.68 16.26 28.01
CA ASP A 66 8.63 14.91 28.55
C ASP A 66 9.35 13.89 27.63
N HIS A 67 9.92 12.86 28.26
CA HIS A 67 10.62 11.74 27.59
C HIS A 67 9.91 10.42 27.93
N PRO A 68 8.69 10.17 27.40
CA PRO A 68 7.95 8.96 27.69
C PRO A 68 8.65 7.70 27.19
N VAL A 69 8.44 6.60 27.90
CA VAL A 69 9.01 5.30 27.56
C VAL A 69 8.22 4.70 26.39
N GLY A 70 8.93 4.14 25.42
CA GLY A 70 8.34 3.42 24.29
C GLY A 70 8.41 4.17 22.96
N HIS A 71 8.89 3.47 21.93
CA HIS A 71 9.16 4.00 20.60
C HIS A 71 7.92 4.55 19.86
N ARG A 72 6.71 4.06 20.20
CA ARG A 72 5.43 4.47 19.59
C ARG A 72 5.12 5.98 19.71
N HIS A 73 5.74 6.66 20.67
CA HIS A 73 5.52 8.09 20.92
C HIS A 73 6.30 8.99 19.97
N TYR A 74 7.25 8.44 19.21
CA TYR A 74 8.23 9.20 18.45
C TYR A 74 8.17 8.83 16.96
N SER A 75 7.22 9.39 16.22
CA SER A 75 7.12 9.26 14.75
C SER A 75 6.81 10.61 14.11
N MET A 76 7.12 10.77 12.82
CA MET A 76 6.90 12.04 12.12
C MET A 76 5.45 12.54 12.15
N PRO A 77 4.42 11.68 11.97
CA PRO A 77 3.03 12.06 12.20
C PRO A 77 2.76 12.56 13.63
N ARG A 78 3.31 11.87 14.65
CA ARG A 78 3.13 12.27 16.06
C ARG A 78 3.80 13.61 16.37
N TYR A 79 4.92 13.93 15.74
CA TYR A 79 5.51 15.26 15.89
C TYR A 79 4.72 16.34 15.15
N ALA A 80 4.11 16.03 14.01
CA ALA A 80 3.21 16.96 13.33
C ALA A 80 1.97 17.28 14.21
N GLU A 81 1.38 16.27 14.86
CA GLU A 81 0.30 16.45 15.86
C GLU A 81 0.70 17.42 16.98
N GLN A 82 1.95 17.35 17.46
CA GLN A 82 2.44 18.25 18.52
C GLN A 82 2.53 19.71 18.05
N VAL A 83 2.92 19.93 16.79
CA VAL A 83 2.95 21.28 16.21
C VAL A 83 1.53 21.82 16.08
N VAL A 84 0.60 21.02 15.56
CA VAL A 84 -0.81 21.40 15.44
C VAL A 84 -1.42 21.75 16.81
N ALA A 85 -1.19 20.90 17.82
CA ALA A 85 -1.66 21.14 19.17
C ALA A 85 -1.09 22.42 19.80
N LEU A 86 0.19 22.75 19.54
CA LEU A 86 0.76 24.03 19.96
C LEU A 86 0.04 25.22 19.29
N LEU A 87 -0.28 25.11 18.00
CA LEU A 87 -0.98 26.17 17.29
C LEU A 87 -2.39 26.35 17.84
N ASP A 88 -3.10 25.26 18.15
CA ASP A 88 -4.42 25.31 18.77
C ASP A 88 -4.38 25.95 20.16
N GLU A 89 -3.42 25.55 21.01
CA GLU A 89 -3.17 26.15 22.34
C GLU A 89 -2.94 27.66 22.26
N LEU A 90 -2.28 28.13 21.20
CA LEU A 90 -1.96 29.54 21.01
C LEU A 90 -3.01 30.32 20.20
N GLY A 91 -4.11 29.67 19.79
CA GLY A 91 -5.16 30.27 18.96
C GLY A 91 -4.70 30.63 17.54
N LEU A 92 -3.67 29.97 17.02
CA LEU A 92 -3.05 30.26 15.73
C LEU A 92 -3.66 29.39 14.63
N ARG A 93 -4.37 30.03 13.68
CA ARG A 93 -4.89 29.35 12.50
C ARG A 93 -3.78 28.85 11.59
N GLN A 94 -2.78 29.69 11.33
CA GLN A 94 -1.62 29.38 10.48
C GLN A 94 -0.32 29.91 11.08
N THR A 95 0.81 29.36 10.63
CA THR A 95 2.15 29.85 10.98
C THR A 95 3.14 29.63 9.84
N VAL A 96 4.31 30.27 9.92
CA VAL A 96 5.50 29.80 9.21
C VAL A 96 6.26 28.81 10.10
N LEU A 97 6.60 27.64 9.58
CA LEU A 97 7.32 26.63 10.34
C LEU A 97 8.78 26.55 9.91
N PHE A 98 9.71 26.74 10.84
CA PHE A 98 11.14 26.59 10.63
C PHE A 98 11.64 25.36 11.36
N GLY A 99 12.24 24.41 10.65
CA GLY A 99 12.89 23.25 11.26
C GLY A 99 14.36 23.10 10.92
N THR A 100 15.16 22.61 11.87
CA THR A 100 16.57 22.26 11.67
C THR A 100 16.83 20.78 11.89
N SER A 101 17.53 20.10 10.97
CA SER A 101 17.86 18.68 11.07
C SER A 101 16.62 17.81 11.37
N ALA A 102 16.53 17.15 12.52
CA ALA A 102 15.31 16.42 12.91
C ALA A 102 14.06 17.31 12.93
N GLY A 103 14.16 18.56 13.41
CA GLY A 103 13.09 19.54 13.34
C GLY A 103 12.69 19.89 11.91
N ALA A 104 13.62 19.81 10.96
CA ALA A 104 13.33 20.03 9.53
C ALA A 104 12.46 18.90 8.96
N ASN A 105 12.66 17.66 9.43
CA ASN A 105 11.81 16.54 9.05
C ASN A 105 10.43 16.60 9.71
N ILE A 106 10.34 17.09 10.95
CA ILE A 106 9.05 17.41 11.60
C ILE A 106 8.33 18.50 10.80
N ALA A 107 9.04 19.51 10.33
CA ALA A 107 8.47 20.59 9.54
C ALA A 107 7.94 20.08 8.18
N LEU A 108 8.71 19.24 7.49
CA LEU A 108 8.28 18.58 6.25
C LEU A 108 7.06 17.67 6.46
N ALA A 109 7.04 16.91 7.55
CA ALA A 109 5.90 16.06 7.91
C ALA A 109 4.66 16.90 8.20
N THR A 110 4.79 18.00 8.94
CA THR A 110 3.68 18.92 9.22
C THR A 110 3.14 19.53 7.93
N ALA A 111 4.01 19.90 6.99
CA ALA A 111 3.60 20.41 5.69
C ALA A 111 2.88 19.36 4.81
N ALA A 112 3.15 18.07 5.02
CA ALA A 112 2.48 16.99 4.31
C ALA A 112 1.15 16.59 4.97
N TYR A 113 1.09 16.53 6.30
CA TYR A 113 -0.09 16.05 7.04
C TYR A 113 -1.08 17.17 7.42
N ALA A 114 -0.60 18.40 7.61
CA ALA A 114 -1.41 19.55 7.99
C ALA A 114 -1.06 20.81 7.17
N PRO A 115 -1.07 20.76 5.82
CA PRO A 115 -0.65 21.88 4.97
C PRO A 115 -1.45 23.17 5.21
N HIS A 116 -2.74 23.05 5.54
CA HIS A 116 -3.63 24.18 5.82
C HIS A 116 -3.23 24.99 7.07
N ARG A 117 -2.39 24.43 7.95
CA ARG A 117 -1.86 25.11 9.14
C ARG A 117 -0.59 25.91 8.85
N LEU A 118 -0.05 25.85 7.62
CA LEU A 118 1.20 26.49 7.25
C LEU A 118 1.00 27.49 6.10
N CYS A 119 1.38 28.75 6.32
CA CYS A 119 1.49 29.75 5.25
C CYS A 119 2.91 29.81 4.65
N GLY A 120 3.90 29.21 5.32
CA GLY A 120 5.27 29.12 4.84
C GLY A 120 6.07 28.02 5.54
N LEU A 121 7.12 27.54 4.89
CA LEU A 121 8.00 26.49 5.41
C LEU A 121 9.46 26.89 5.25
N ILE A 122 10.28 26.65 6.28
CA ILE A 122 11.73 26.83 6.25
C ILE A 122 12.40 25.55 6.74
N VAL A 123 13.27 24.99 5.92
CA VAL A 123 13.89 23.68 6.16
C VAL A 123 15.40 23.84 6.12
N GLU A 124 16.05 23.73 7.27
CA GLU A 124 17.51 23.82 7.40
C GLU A 124 18.12 22.43 7.63
N ALA A 125 19.08 22.06 6.79
CA ALA A 125 19.85 20.81 6.89
C ALA A 125 18.96 19.55 7.10
N PRO A 126 17.96 19.29 6.22
CA PRO A 126 17.07 18.15 6.42
C PRO A 126 17.82 16.83 6.33
N VAL A 127 17.40 15.84 7.13
CA VAL A 127 17.94 14.48 7.04
C VAL A 127 17.19 13.75 5.94
N LEU A 128 17.81 13.65 4.77
CA LEU A 128 17.28 12.99 3.58
C LEU A 128 18.16 11.76 3.21
N GLU A 129 17.95 11.20 2.01
CA GLU A 129 18.50 9.89 1.63
C GLU A 129 20.03 9.81 1.68
N ARG A 130 20.76 10.90 1.38
CA ARG A 130 22.23 10.89 1.40
C ARG A 130 22.82 11.24 2.77
N ALA A 131 22.05 11.90 3.63
CA ALA A 131 22.43 12.17 5.01
C ALA A 131 22.30 10.92 5.91
N LEU A 132 21.47 9.95 5.53
CA LEU A 132 21.14 8.78 6.37
C LEU A 132 22.38 7.96 6.82
N PRO A 133 23.35 7.60 5.96
CA PRO A 133 24.53 6.86 6.40
C PRO A 133 25.40 7.66 7.37
N ALA A 134 25.55 8.98 7.15
CA ALA A 134 26.32 9.86 8.01
C ALA A 134 25.63 10.05 9.39
N CYS A 135 24.31 10.26 9.39
CA CYS A 135 23.52 10.29 10.61
C CYS A 135 23.59 8.97 11.38
N ALA A 136 23.52 7.82 10.71
CA ALA A 136 23.66 6.51 11.33
C ALA A 136 25.07 6.31 11.93
N ALA A 137 26.11 6.74 11.23
CA ALA A 137 27.50 6.66 11.69
C ALA A 137 27.76 7.54 12.93
N VAL A 138 27.07 8.67 13.07
CA VAL A 138 27.16 9.55 14.25
C VAL A 138 26.25 9.05 15.40
N ALA A 139 25.04 8.62 15.09
CA ALA A 139 24.05 8.20 16.08
C ALA A 139 24.38 6.84 16.70
N ALA A 140 24.88 5.86 15.94
CA ALA A 140 25.11 4.51 16.45
C ALA A 140 26.16 4.46 17.60
N PRO A 141 27.33 5.13 17.51
CA PRO A 141 28.26 5.21 18.64
C PRO A 141 27.67 5.92 19.85
N ALA A 142 26.91 7.00 19.64
CA ALA A 142 26.23 7.73 20.72
C ALA A 142 25.17 6.87 21.42
N MET A 143 24.42 6.05 20.65
CA MET A 143 23.43 5.12 21.19
C MET A 143 24.07 3.94 21.94
N LEU A 144 25.19 3.40 21.44
CA LEU A 144 25.96 2.36 22.13
C LEU A 144 26.55 2.90 23.44
N LEU A 145 27.17 4.07 23.41
CA LEU A 145 27.70 4.74 24.60
C LEU A 145 26.56 5.08 25.59
N GLY A 146 25.40 5.49 25.09
CA GLY A 146 24.23 5.76 25.92
C GLY A 146 23.60 4.52 26.56
N ARG A 147 23.64 3.37 25.88
CA ARG A 147 23.08 2.10 26.36
C ARG A 147 24.03 1.34 27.30
N TYR A 148 25.32 1.34 27.01
CA TYR A 148 26.34 0.52 27.69
C TYR A 148 27.34 1.34 28.52
N GLY A 149 27.53 2.63 28.21
CA GLY A 149 28.51 3.52 28.86
C GLY A 149 28.01 4.30 30.07
N ALA A 150 26.78 4.02 30.56
CA ALA A 150 26.18 4.73 31.69
C ALA A 150 27.05 4.77 32.98
N PRO A 151 27.84 3.75 33.34
CA PRO A 151 28.75 3.83 34.49
C PRO A 151 29.93 4.80 34.26
N LEU A 152 30.48 4.84 33.04
CA LEU A 152 31.61 5.68 32.65
C LEU A 152 31.25 7.17 32.55
N LEU A 153 30.01 7.50 32.19
CA LEU A 153 29.56 8.89 31.99
C LEU A 153 29.09 9.59 33.27
N ARG A 154 28.88 8.87 34.39
CA ARG A 154 28.43 9.44 35.68
C ARG A 154 29.33 10.56 36.24
N PRO A 155 30.67 10.42 36.32
CA PRO A 155 31.53 11.49 36.82
C PRO A 155 31.55 12.71 35.88
N VAL A 156 31.55 12.48 34.57
CA VAL A 156 31.49 13.54 33.54
C VAL A 156 30.18 14.33 33.64
N ARG A 157 29.04 13.66 33.86
CA ARG A 157 27.72 14.29 34.04
C ARG A 157 27.64 15.15 35.31
N ARG A 158 28.24 14.70 36.41
CA ARG A 158 28.32 15.48 37.66
C ARG A 158 29.17 16.74 37.50
N ALA A 159 30.32 16.64 36.82
CA ALA A 159 31.17 17.78 36.52
C ALA A 159 30.50 18.76 35.53
N ALA A 160 29.82 18.24 34.50
CA ALA A 160 29.07 19.02 33.52
C ALA A 160 27.90 19.82 34.11
N GLY A 161 27.27 19.30 35.18
CA GLY A 161 26.15 19.97 35.87
C GLY A 161 26.56 21.26 36.62
N GLY A 162 27.85 21.45 36.91
CA GLY A 162 28.38 22.64 37.59
C GLY A 162 28.90 23.74 36.64
N LEU A 163 28.90 23.51 35.33
CA LEU A 163 29.40 24.48 34.35
C LEU A 163 28.31 25.52 34.01
N PRO A 164 28.65 26.82 33.95
CA PRO A 164 27.70 27.86 33.57
C PRO A 164 27.22 27.67 32.13
N ARG A 165 25.90 27.56 31.96
CA ARG A 165 25.25 27.42 30.64
C ARG A 165 25.15 28.79 29.96
N ALA A 166 26.09 29.09 29.06
CA ALA A 166 26.08 30.31 28.27
C ALA A 166 25.06 30.23 27.12
N ARG A 167 24.23 31.27 26.96
CA ARG A 167 23.18 31.38 25.92
C ARG A 167 23.70 31.09 24.51
N GLY A 168 23.16 30.05 23.89
CA GLY A 168 23.40 29.71 22.48
C GLY A 168 24.86 29.36 22.14
N GLY A 169 25.70 29.09 23.14
CA GLY A 169 27.11 28.73 22.94
C GLY A 169 27.25 27.28 22.48
N LEU A 170 28.23 27.00 21.59
CA LEU A 170 28.53 25.63 21.13
C LEU A 170 28.86 24.66 22.28
N VAL A 171 29.40 25.20 23.38
CA VAL A 171 29.66 24.45 24.62
C VAL A 171 28.35 24.01 25.29
N ASP A 172 27.31 24.86 25.32
CA ASP A 172 25.99 24.54 25.90
C ASP A 172 25.25 23.50 25.04
N LEU A 173 25.36 23.61 23.71
CA LEU A 173 24.84 22.61 22.78
C LEU A 173 25.52 21.25 22.94
N GLY A 174 26.86 21.23 23.11
CA GLY A 174 27.61 20.00 23.38
C GLY A 174 27.25 19.37 24.73
N LEU A 175 27.08 20.20 25.78
CA LEU A 175 26.64 19.73 27.10
C LEU A 175 25.21 19.17 27.08
N SER A 176 24.35 19.68 26.19
CA SER A 176 22.96 19.20 26.06
C SER A 176 22.86 17.74 25.57
N TRP A 177 23.88 17.20 24.90
CA TRP A 177 23.95 15.78 24.54
C TRP A 177 24.43 14.88 25.69
N LEU A 178 25.12 15.44 26.68
CA LEU A 178 25.72 14.70 27.80
C LEU A 178 24.80 14.59 29.02
N VAL A 179 23.80 15.48 29.13
CA VAL A 179 23.01 15.68 30.36
C VAL A 179 21.76 14.80 30.49
N PRO A 180 20.96 14.48 29.45
CA PRO A 180 19.73 13.69 29.59
C PRO A 180 20.00 12.20 29.91
N ASP A 181 18.96 11.47 30.36
CA ASP A 181 19.03 10.02 30.54
C ASP A 181 19.24 9.33 29.19
N SER A 182 20.46 8.86 28.97
CA SER A 182 20.91 8.30 27.71
C SER A 182 20.09 7.08 27.25
N ARG A 183 19.42 6.39 28.17
CA ARG A 183 18.47 5.31 27.82
C ARG A 183 17.20 5.83 27.15
N ARG A 184 16.65 6.95 27.62
CA ARG A 184 15.42 7.55 27.06
C ARG A 184 15.68 8.20 25.70
N MET A 185 16.84 8.83 25.53
CA MET A 185 17.27 9.32 24.21
C MET A 185 17.45 8.18 23.21
N VAL A 186 17.97 7.02 23.65
CA VAL A 186 18.07 5.83 22.79
C VAL A 186 16.69 5.32 22.38
N GLU A 187 15.70 5.32 23.27
CA GLU A 187 14.33 4.93 22.92
C GLU A 187 13.65 5.93 21.97
N ALA A 188 13.83 7.23 22.20
CA ALA A 188 13.34 8.27 21.30
C ALA A 188 14.00 8.19 19.91
N ALA A 189 15.31 7.94 19.85
CA ALA A 189 16.03 7.70 18.60
C ALA A 189 15.55 6.43 17.90
N GLN A 190 15.32 5.33 18.64
CA GLN A 190 14.76 4.10 18.08
C GLN A 190 13.36 4.30 17.53
N GLY A 191 12.53 5.10 18.19
CA GLY A 191 11.22 5.50 17.67
C GLY A 191 11.32 6.31 16.40
N ILE A 192 12.15 7.35 16.37
CA ILE A 192 12.37 8.15 15.15
C ILE A 192 12.89 7.30 13.98
N ILE A 193 13.75 6.31 14.27
CA ILE A 193 14.29 5.40 13.25
C ILE A 193 13.22 4.43 12.74
N ARG A 194 12.42 3.83 13.64
CA ARG A 194 11.38 2.87 13.27
C ARG A 194 10.17 3.54 12.63
N GLY A 195 9.77 4.71 13.10
CA GLY A 195 8.62 5.47 12.60
C GLY A 195 8.92 6.32 11.37
N GLY A 196 9.98 6.00 10.62
CA GLY A 196 10.42 6.72 9.43
C GLY A 196 11.17 8.03 9.75
N VAL A 197 12.51 8.02 9.62
CA VAL A 197 13.35 9.19 9.92
C VAL A 197 13.02 10.40 9.03
N PHE A 198 12.57 10.16 7.80
CA PHE A 198 12.31 11.19 6.81
C PHE A 198 11.04 10.89 6.02
N LEU A 199 10.43 11.94 5.46
CA LEU A 199 9.23 11.81 4.64
C LEU A 199 9.57 11.22 3.25
N PRO A 200 8.89 10.14 2.80
CA PRO A 200 9.13 9.54 1.48
C PRO A 200 9.06 10.57 0.35
N ARG A 201 9.80 10.33 -0.76
CA ARG A 201 9.83 11.27 -1.91
C ARG A 201 8.44 11.60 -2.44
N THR A 202 7.58 10.59 -2.55
CA THR A 202 6.19 10.72 -3.00
C THR A 202 5.39 11.68 -2.11
N ALA A 203 5.54 11.59 -0.79
CA ALA A 203 4.90 12.50 0.15
C ALA A 203 5.55 13.90 0.18
N ARG A 204 6.85 14.05 -0.12
CA ARG A 204 7.44 15.39 -0.33
C ARG A 204 6.91 16.08 -1.56
N HIS A 205 6.58 15.33 -2.61
CA HIS A 205 5.98 15.89 -3.83
C HIS A 205 4.55 16.40 -3.65
N SER A 206 3.87 16.12 -2.52
CA SER A 206 2.57 16.74 -2.22
C SER A 206 2.69 18.11 -1.53
N ILE A 207 3.88 18.47 -1.03
CA ILE A 207 4.09 19.76 -0.36
C ILE A 207 3.98 20.89 -1.40
N ARG A 208 3.02 21.79 -1.18
CA ARG A 208 2.78 22.99 -1.99
C ARG A 208 3.13 24.28 -1.27
N THR A 209 3.32 24.24 0.05
CA THR A 209 3.68 25.38 0.87
C THR A 209 4.98 26.00 0.35
N ARG A 210 4.99 27.32 0.17
CA ARG A 210 6.18 28.09 -0.18
C ARG A 210 7.31 27.75 0.79
N THR A 211 8.42 27.26 0.26
CA THR A 211 9.48 26.64 1.08
C THR A 211 10.85 27.27 0.85
N LEU A 212 11.50 27.74 1.91
CA LEU A 212 12.91 28.14 1.90
C LEU A 212 13.78 27.00 2.45
N VAL A 213 14.64 26.43 1.62
CA VAL A 213 15.56 25.35 2.00
C VAL A 213 16.96 25.90 2.22
N ILE A 214 17.46 25.80 3.45
CA ILE A 214 18.78 26.28 3.85
C ILE A 214 19.78 25.11 3.86
N GLY A 215 20.83 25.22 3.05
CA GLY A 215 21.93 24.25 2.99
C GLY A 215 23.29 24.87 3.33
N HIS A 216 24.13 24.13 4.05
CA HIS A 216 25.44 24.63 4.50
C HIS A 216 26.56 24.30 3.52
N ARG A 217 27.53 25.21 3.37
CA ARG A 217 28.71 24.99 2.52
C ARG A 217 29.58 23.83 3.03
N PHE A 218 29.76 23.75 4.35
CA PHE A 218 30.51 22.70 5.03
C PHE A 218 29.63 22.08 6.12
N ASP A 219 29.09 20.90 5.84
CA ASP A 219 28.36 20.07 6.79
C ASP A 219 28.67 18.60 6.45
N PRO A 220 29.38 17.87 7.33
CA PRO A 220 29.75 16.48 7.10
C PRO A 220 28.58 15.50 7.32
N ILE A 221 27.47 15.97 7.90
CA ILE A 221 26.30 15.15 8.23
C ILE A 221 25.19 15.35 7.19
N HIS A 222 24.92 16.61 6.81
CA HIS A 222 23.85 16.96 5.88
C HIS A 222 24.43 17.54 4.57
N PRO A 223 24.56 16.74 3.50
CA PRO A 223 25.11 17.21 2.24
C PRO A 223 24.31 18.38 1.65
N SER A 224 24.98 19.47 1.27
CA SER A 224 24.34 20.62 0.61
C SER A 224 23.61 20.27 -0.70
N THR A 225 23.90 19.11 -1.28
CA THR A 225 23.21 18.58 -2.45
C THR A 225 21.78 18.14 -2.13
N ASP A 226 21.52 17.67 -0.91
CA ASP A 226 20.19 17.21 -0.50
C ASP A 226 19.26 18.41 -0.32
N ALA A 227 19.74 19.47 0.33
CA ALA A 227 19.03 20.74 0.44
C ALA A 227 18.75 21.37 -0.94
N ARG A 228 19.72 21.33 -1.86
CA ARG A 228 19.50 21.80 -3.25
C ARG A 228 18.53 20.92 -4.03
N GLY A 229 18.61 19.62 -3.85
CA GLY A 229 17.69 18.66 -4.47
C GLY A 229 16.26 18.90 -4.00
N LEU A 230 16.06 19.04 -2.69
CA LEU A 230 14.76 19.31 -2.10
C LEU A 230 14.14 20.61 -2.65
N ALA A 231 14.91 21.71 -2.65
CA ALA A 231 14.42 22.98 -3.18
C ALA A 231 13.97 22.88 -4.65
N ARG A 232 14.66 22.07 -5.48
CA ARG A 232 14.28 21.85 -6.88
C ARG A 232 13.03 20.97 -7.05
N THR A 233 12.80 20.05 -6.12
CA THR A 233 11.66 19.13 -6.19
C THR A 233 10.35 19.73 -5.69
N LEU A 234 10.43 20.81 -4.90
CA LEU A 234 9.26 21.50 -4.37
C LEU A 234 8.79 22.56 -5.38
N PRO A 235 7.47 22.64 -5.68
CA PRO A 235 6.94 23.56 -6.69
C PRO A 235 7.26 25.05 -6.43
N ASP A 236 7.37 25.45 -5.16
CA ASP A 236 7.75 26.80 -4.74
C ASP A 236 8.91 26.74 -3.73
N GLY A 237 9.98 26.05 -4.14
CA GLY A 237 11.18 25.82 -3.34
C GLY A 237 12.31 26.81 -3.67
N HIS A 238 12.73 27.60 -2.68
CA HIS A 238 13.87 28.50 -2.79
C HIS A 238 15.07 27.94 -2.03
N PHE A 239 16.25 27.94 -2.64
CA PHE A 239 17.47 27.49 -1.98
C PHE A 239 18.29 28.67 -1.44
N LEU A 240 18.65 28.63 -0.16
CA LEU A 240 19.52 29.60 0.49
C LEU A 240 20.77 28.93 1.04
N ARG A 241 21.95 29.48 0.71
CA ARG A 241 23.23 28.92 1.15
C ARG A 241 23.71 29.58 2.44
N SER A 242 24.01 28.76 3.43
CA SER A 242 24.68 29.13 4.68
C SER A 242 26.19 28.81 4.63
N ARG A 243 27.00 29.58 5.35
CA ARG A 243 28.46 29.41 5.48
C ARG A 243 28.81 28.15 6.28
N SER A 244 28.03 27.80 7.29
CA SER A 244 28.25 26.62 8.14
C SER A 244 26.99 26.27 8.95
N ILE A 245 26.92 25.04 9.48
CA ILE A 245 25.80 24.56 10.33
C ILE A 245 25.59 25.40 11.60
N ILE A 246 26.60 26.15 12.04
CA ILE A 246 26.55 26.99 13.24
C ILE A 246 26.26 28.47 12.96
N GLU A 247 26.14 28.89 11.69
CA GLU A 247 26.00 30.31 11.34
C GLU A 247 24.78 30.95 12.03
N LEU A 248 23.59 30.35 11.90
CA LEU A 248 22.37 30.84 12.56
C LEU A 248 22.43 30.79 14.10
N ARG A 249 23.35 30.00 14.67
CA ARG A 249 23.50 29.78 16.13
C ARG A 249 24.50 30.75 16.73
N ARG A 250 25.50 31.15 15.93
CA ARG A 250 26.57 32.06 16.34
C ARG A 250 26.28 33.49 15.94
N ASP A 251 25.92 33.75 14.69
CA ASP A 251 25.68 35.09 14.19
C ASP A 251 24.70 35.03 13.01
N PRO A 252 23.38 35.17 13.26
CA PRO A 252 22.37 35.09 12.23
C PRO A 252 22.26 36.38 11.40
N SER A 253 22.99 37.46 11.73
CA SER A 253 22.81 38.80 11.15
C SER A 253 22.81 38.84 9.62
N ARG A 254 23.58 37.97 8.96
CA ARG A 254 23.64 37.88 7.50
C ARG A 254 22.39 37.25 6.87
N LEU A 255 21.81 36.24 7.52
CA LEU A 255 20.71 35.45 6.97
C LEU A 255 19.34 35.85 7.54
N ALA A 256 19.30 36.43 8.74
CA ALA A 256 18.08 36.86 9.40
C ALA A 256 17.26 37.84 8.54
N PRO A 257 17.83 38.87 7.88
CA PRO A 257 17.04 39.75 7.02
C PRO A 257 16.32 39.01 5.88
N THR A 258 17.02 38.11 5.18
CA THR A 258 16.44 37.29 4.10
C THR A 258 15.38 36.32 4.62
N ILE A 259 15.60 35.73 5.80
CA ILE A 259 14.62 34.84 6.43
C ILE A 259 13.37 35.64 6.85
N SER A 260 13.54 36.80 7.46
CA SER A 260 12.44 37.69 7.85
C SER A 260 11.63 38.17 6.64
N GLU A 261 12.30 38.52 5.54
CA GLU A 261 11.66 38.90 4.28
C GLU A 261 10.86 37.74 3.68
N PHE A 262 11.43 36.53 3.68
CA PHE A 262 10.71 35.33 3.24
C PHE A 262 9.46 35.07 4.10
N ILE A 263 9.60 35.13 5.44
CA ILE A 263 8.48 34.98 6.37
C ILE A 263 7.41 36.03 6.07
N ALA A 264 7.80 37.30 5.93
CA ALA A 264 6.89 38.39 5.60
C ALA A 264 6.12 38.12 4.28
N GLY A 265 6.81 37.62 3.26
CA GLY A 265 6.23 37.27 1.95
C GLY A 265 5.24 36.11 2.00
N CYS A 266 5.39 35.16 2.94
CA CYS A 266 4.43 34.07 3.15
C CYS A 266 3.08 34.55 3.69
N TRP A 267 3.06 35.68 4.40
CA TRP A 267 1.82 36.27 4.95
C TRP A 267 1.10 37.22 3.96
N GLY A 268 1.67 37.47 2.76
CA GLY A 268 1.19 38.47 1.80
C GLY A 268 0.79 37.97 0.41
N THR A 269 0.87 36.67 0.13
CA THR A 269 0.38 36.10 -1.15
C THR A 269 -1.10 35.74 -1.05
N GLU A 270 -1.90 36.19 -2.02
CA GLU A 270 -3.32 35.87 -2.20
C GLU A 270 -3.59 34.37 -2.05
N SER A 271 -4.09 33.99 -0.87
CA SER A 271 -4.89 32.79 -0.64
C SER A 271 -6.37 33.16 -0.44
N ALA A 272 -6.76 34.38 -0.84
CA ALA A 272 -8.15 34.80 -0.89
C ALA A 272 -8.79 34.36 -2.21
N ASP A 273 -9.96 33.72 -2.11
CA ASP A 273 -10.84 33.30 -3.22
C ASP A 273 -10.49 32.05 -4.04
N LYS A 274 -10.18 30.95 -3.34
CA LYS A 274 -10.99 29.75 -3.60
C LYS A 274 -11.83 29.45 -2.36
N PRO A 275 -13.16 29.37 -2.48
CA PRO A 275 -13.98 28.86 -1.39
C PRO A 275 -13.66 27.36 -1.27
N VAL A 276 -12.67 27.02 -0.46
CA VAL A 276 -12.81 25.81 0.35
C VAL A 276 -13.89 26.20 1.33
N ARG A 277 -15.07 25.59 1.20
CA ARG A 277 -16.09 25.62 2.23
C ARG A 277 -15.48 25.03 3.50
N HIS A 278 -14.79 25.85 4.29
CA HIS A 278 -14.87 25.72 5.73
C HIS A 278 -16.25 26.28 6.05
N GLY A 279 -17.22 25.36 6.17
CA GLY A 279 -18.40 25.69 6.92
C GLY A 279 -17.93 26.10 8.31
N ASP A 280 -18.02 27.39 8.60
CA ASP A 280 -18.48 27.83 9.91
C ASP A 280 -19.84 27.15 10.10
N SER A 281 -19.76 25.96 10.67
CA SER A 281 -20.88 25.26 11.24
C SER A 281 -20.27 24.22 12.14
N ASP A 282 -20.60 24.26 13.43
CA ASP A 282 -20.64 23.09 14.31
C ASP A 282 -21.63 22.02 13.78
N GLN A 283 -21.68 21.82 12.46
CA GLN A 283 -22.48 20.80 11.81
C GLN A 283 -21.57 19.68 11.30
N PRO A 284 -21.98 18.42 11.49
CA PRO A 284 -21.22 17.27 11.04
C PRO A 284 -21.10 17.26 9.51
N ALA A 285 -19.87 17.14 9.00
CA ALA A 285 -19.63 17.04 7.56
C ALA A 285 -20.30 15.75 7.02
N LEU A 286 -21.32 15.93 6.18
CA LEU A 286 -21.92 14.84 5.42
C LEU A 286 -20.94 14.43 4.29
N PRO A 287 -20.76 13.13 4.04
CA PRO A 287 -19.91 12.67 2.95
C PRO A 287 -20.54 12.95 1.58
N ASP A 288 -19.70 13.06 0.55
CA ASP A 288 -20.15 13.12 -0.84
C ASP A 288 -20.91 11.85 -1.25
N HIS A 289 -20.51 10.70 -0.68
CA HIS A 289 -21.16 9.41 -0.86
C HIS A 289 -21.16 8.58 0.44
N GLU A 290 -22.21 7.80 0.68
CA GLU A 290 -22.20 6.81 1.75
C GLU A 290 -21.11 5.76 1.52
N ILE A 291 -20.97 5.23 0.30
CA ILE A 291 -20.00 4.17 -0.02
C ILE A 291 -19.19 4.51 -1.27
N VAL A 292 -17.86 4.46 -1.16
CA VAL A 292 -16.96 4.45 -2.31
C VAL A 292 -16.34 3.07 -2.48
N ILE A 293 -16.39 2.55 -3.70
CA ILE A 293 -15.77 1.29 -4.11
C ILE A 293 -14.64 1.61 -5.08
N VAL A 294 -13.43 1.15 -4.81
CA VAL A 294 -12.28 1.38 -5.71
C VAL A 294 -12.04 0.13 -6.55
N GLY A 295 -12.25 0.26 -7.86
CA GLY A 295 -12.12 -0.79 -8.88
C GLY A 295 -13.47 -1.24 -9.46
N ALA A 296 -13.58 -1.33 -10.79
CA ALA A 296 -14.75 -1.82 -11.52
C ALA A 296 -14.50 -3.19 -12.19
N GLY A 297 -13.64 -4.02 -11.58
CA GLY A 297 -13.60 -5.46 -11.86
C GLY A 297 -14.73 -6.23 -11.19
N PHE A 298 -14.73 -7.55 -11.28
CA PHE A 298 -15.77 -8.39 -10.63
C PHE A 298 -15.87 -8.17 -9.12
N GLY A 299 -14.78 -7.81 -8.44
CA GLY A 299 -14.82 -7.48 -7.01
C GLY A 299 -15.74 -6.29 -6.71
N GLY A 300 -15.55 -5.17 -7.43
CA GLY A 300 -16.36 -3.97 -7.24
C GLY A 300 -17.77 -4.11 -7.78
N ILE A 301 -17.94 -4.74 -8.95
CA ILE A 301 -19.26 -5.05 -9.51
C ILE A 301 -20.07 -5.92 -8.53
N GLY A 302 -19.47 -6.99 -7.99
CA GLY A 302 -20.13 -7.89 -7.05
C GLY A 302 -20.50 -7.21 -5.73
N ALA A 303 -19.59 -6.37 -5.19
CA ALA A 303 -19.85 -5.58 -3.99
C ALA A 303 -21.00 -4.59 -4.19
N ALA A 304 -21.01 -3.86 -5.31
CA ALA A 304 -22.08 -2.93 -5.64
C ALA A 304 -23.44 -3.63 -5.78
N ILE A 305 -23.51 -4.80 -6.44
CA ILE A 305 -24.75 -5.56 -6.56
C ILE A 305 -25.30 -5.96 -5.19
N GLU A 306 -24.47 -6.52 -4.31
CA GLU A 306 -24.89 -6.96 -2.98
C GLU A 306 -25.34 -5.78 -2.10
N LEU A 307 -24.62 -4.65 -2.15
CA LEU A 307 -24.98 -3.44 -1.41
C LEU A 307 -26.30 -2.84 -1.89
N ARG A 308 -26.51 -2.73 -3.20
CA ARG A 308 -27.78 -2.23 -3.74
C ARG A 308 -28.95 -3.14 -3.38
N LYS A 309 -28.76 -4.46 -3.43
CA LYS A 309 -29.78 -5.42 -2.96
C LYS A 309 -30.12 -5.23 -1.48
N ALA A 310 -29.19 -4.72 -0.68
CA ALA A 310 -29.39 -4.39 0.73
C ALA A 310 -29.90 -2.96 0.97
N GLY A 311 -30.26 -2.21 -0.07
CA GLY A 311 -30.82 -0.85 0.04
C GLY A 311 -29.77 0.26 0.22
N PHE A 312 -28.54 0.03 -0.24
CA PHE A 312 -27.49 1.06 -0.32
C PHE A 312 -27.38 1.56 -1.78
N ASP A 313 -28.04 2.67 -2.09
CA ASP A 313 -28.03 3.25 -3.44
C ASP A 313 -27.07 4.44 -3.60
N ASP A 314 -26.67 5.10 -2.51
CA ASP A 314 -25.63 6.14 -2.52
C ASP A 314 -24.23 5.50 -2.49
N LEU A 315 -23.84 4.98 -3.65
CA LEU A 315 -22.51 4.43 -3.86
C LEU A 315 -21.93 4.87 -5.20
N VAL A 316 -20.60 4.92 -5.26
CA VAL A 316 -19.87 5.16 -6.50
C VAL A 316 -18.67 4.21 -6.62
N LEU A 317 -18.46 3.68 -7.82
CA LEU A 317 -17.29 2.88 -8.19
C LEU A 317 -16.30 3.78 -8.93
N LEU A 318 -15.05 3.78 -8.51
CA LEU A 318 -13.96 4.52 -9.14
C LEU A 318 -13.03 3.55 -9.88
N GLU A 319 -12.89 3.71 -11.19
CA GLU A 319 -12.06 2.85 -12.04
C GLU A 319 -11.04 3.68 -12.80
N GLN A 320 -9.77 3.30 -12.71
CA GLN A 320 -8.67 4.01 -13.37
C GLN A 320 -8.72 3.85 -14.90
N ALA A 321 -9.21 2.71 -15.40
CA ALA A 321 -9.27 2.42 -16.82
C ALA A 321 -10.46 3.10 -17.52
N ASP A 322 -10.47 2.98 -18.83
CA ASP A 322 -11.49 3.46 -19.76
C ASP A 322 -12.68 2.50 -19.91
N ASP A 323 -12.61 1.31 -19.31
CA ASP A 323 -13.69 0.32 -19.32
C ASP A 323 -13.71 -0.54 -18.05
N ILE A 324 -14.80 -1.27 -17.84
CA ILE A 324 -15.01 -2.18 -16.70
C ILE A 324 -14.38 -3.56 -16.94
N GLY A 325 -14.40 -4.44 -15.93
CA GLY A 325 -14.07 -5.86 -16.08
C GLY A 325 -12.71 -6.29 -15.51
N GLY A 326 -11.88 -5.32 -15.13
CA GLY A 326 -10.61 -5.56 -14.42
C GLY A 326 -9.70 -6.54 -15.16
N THR A 327 -9.35 -7.67 -14.53
CA THR A 327 -8.48 -8.71 -15.11
C THR A 327 -8.87 -9.11 -16.54
N TRP A 328 -10.17 -9.23 -16.84
CA TRP A 328 -10.66 -9.69 -18.14
C TRP A 328 -10.73 -8.60 -19.21
N ARG A 329 -10.63 -7.33 -18.80
CA ARG A 329 -10.38 -6.19 -19.69
C ARG A 329 -8.89 -6.06 -19.99
N ASP A 330 -8.05 -6.22 -18.98
CA ASP A 330 -6.60 -5.99 -19.12
C ASP A 330 -5.88 -7.15 -19.80
N ASN A 331 -6.27 -8.40 -19.51
CA ASN A 331 -5.61 -9.59 -20.05
C ASN A 331 -6.34 -10.08 -21.31
N ILE A 332 -5.89 -9.58 -22.47
CA ILE A 332 -6.47 -9.88 -23.79
C ILE A 332 -5.51 -10.64 -24.72
N TYR A 333 -4.43 -11.20 -24.17
CA TYR A 333 -3.46 -11.98 -24.94
C TYR A 333 -4.10 -13.26 -25.56
N PRO A 334 -3.58 -13.75 -26.70
CA PRO A 334 -4.10 -14.94 -27.37
C PRO A 334 -4.14 -16.17 -26.45
N GLY A 335 -5.27 -16.87 -26.44
CA GLY A 335 -5.47 -18.07 -25.62
C GLY A 335 -5.96 -17.82 -24.19
N VAL A 336 -6.10 -16.55 -23.77
CA VAL A 336 -6.59 -16.22 -22.42
C VAL A 336 -7.96 -16.88 -22.14
N ALA A 337 -8.02 -17.66 -21.06
CA ALA A 337 -9.21 -18.39 -20.65
C ALA A 337 -9.22 -18.66 -19.14
N VAL A 338 -10.40 -19.00 -18.61
CA VAL A 338 -10.51 -19.48 -17.24
C VAL A 338 -9.81 -20.83 -17.06
N ASP A 339 -9.33 -21.07 -15.84
CA ASP A 339 -8.71 -22.32 -15.40
C ASP A 339 -9.56 -23.08 -14.38
N VAL A 340 -10.66 -22.48 -13.95
CA VAL A 340 -11.75 -23.12 -13.19
C VAL A 340 -12.94 -23.28 -14.13
N SER A 341 -13.74 -24.33 -13.90
CA SER A 341 -14.98 -24.58 -14.64
C SER A 341 -15.89 -23.34 -14.70
N SER A 342 -16.36 -22.99 -15.89
CA SER A 342 -17.22 -21.83 -16.15
C SER A 342 -18.55 -21.91 -15.41
N PHE A 343 -18.98 -23.12 -15.04
CA PHE A 343 -20.20 -23.33 -14.26
C PHE A 343 -20.09 -22.76 -12.84
N THR A 344 -18.88 -22.71 -12.27
CA THR A 344 -18.62 -22.17 -10.93
C THR A 344 -17.98 -20.78 -10.98
N TYR A 345 -17.44 -20.36 -12.13
CA TYR A 345 -16.78 -19.07 -12.36
C TYR A 345 -17.75 -17.98 -12.85
N SER A 346 -18.77 -17.71 -12.04
CA SER A 346 -19.75 -16.61 -12.19
C SER A 346 -20.35 -16.30 -10.82
N PHE A 347 -21.06 -15.17 -10.66
CA PHE A 347 -21.83 -14.92 -9.44
C PHE A 347 -22.89 -16.00 -9.25
N SER A 348 -23.08 -16.45 -8.01
CA SER A 348 -24.04 -17.50 -7.64
C SER A 348 -25.49 -17.06 -7.88
N TYR A 349 -25.76 -15.77 -7.72
CA TYR A 349 -27.04 -15.14 -8.00
C TYR A 349 -27.20 -14.71 -9.47
N GLU A 350 -26.14 -14.78 -10.29
CA GLU A 350 -26.20 -14.49 -11.73
C GLU A 350 -25.44 -15.54 -12.56
N PRO A 351 -25.86 -16.81 -12.59
CA PRO A 351 -25.24 -17.81 -13.45
C PRO A 351 -25.37 -17.45 -14.94
N ASN A 352 -24.32 -17.66 -15.74
CA ASN A 352 -24.36 -17.39 -17.18
C ASN A 352 -24.65 -18.69 -17.98
N PRO A 353 -25.84 -18.84 -18.60
CA PRO A 353 -26.20 -20.05 -19.35
C PRO A 353 -25.57 -20.11 -20.75
N ASN A 354 -24.85 -19.05 -21.18
CA ASN A 354 -24.36 -18.89 -22.53
C ASN A 354 -22.86 -19.20 -22.70
N TRP A 355 -22.18 -19.68 -21.66
CA TRP A 355 -20.79 -20.13 -21.78
C TRP A 355 -20.61 -21.08 -22.96
N SER A 356 -19.61 -20.81 -23.80
CA SER A 356 -19.41 -21.61 -25.02
C SER A 356 -18.76 -22.96 -24.73
N ARG A 357 -17.97 -23.06 -23.65
CA ARG A 357 -17.16 -24.23 -23.29
C ARG A 357 -17.07 -24.40 -21.77
N VAL A 358 -16.60 -25.57 -21.32
CA VAL A 358 -16.33 -25.82 -19.89
C VAL A 358 -15.32 -24.81 -19.33
N TYR A 359 -14.33 -24.40 -20.11
CA TYR A 359 -13.41 -23.32 -19.76
C TYR A 359 -13.56 -22.15 -20.75
N ALA A 360 -14.40 -21.18 -20.39
CA ALA A 360 -14.73 -20.03 -21.21
C ALA A 360 -13.49 -19.18 -21.56
N PRO A 361 -13.36 -18.73 -22.82
CA PRO A 361 -12.40 -17.72 -23.22
C PRO A 361 -12.60 -16.40 -22.48
N GLY A 362 -11.53 -15.63 -22.27
CA GLY A 362 -11.57 -14.39 -21.50
C GLY A 362 -12.56 -13.33 -22.03
N ARG A 363 -12.79 -13.28 -23.36
CA ARG A 363 -13.78 -12.38 -23.96
C ARG A 363 -15.20 -12.59 -23.41
N GLU A 364 -15.59 -13.84 -23.14
CA GLU A 364 -16.93 -14.14 -22.60
C GLU A 364 -17.06 -13.66 -21.15
N LEU A 365 -15.94 -13.58 -20.41
CA LEU A 365 -15.93 -13.03 -19.06
C LEU A 365 -16.06 -11.51 -19.08
N LYS A 366 -15.45 -10.84 -20.06
CA LYS A 366 -15.69 -9.40 -20.28
C LYS A 366 -17.15 -9.13 -20.63
N GLU A 367 -17.73 -9.88 -21.57
CA GLU A 367 -19.15 -9.81 -21.91
C GLU A 367 -20.07 -10.07 -20.70
N TYR A 368 -19.68 -11.00 -19.82
CA TYR A 368 -20.40 -11.27 -18.58
C TYR A 368 -20.32 -10.10 -17.58
N ALA A 369 -19.19 -9.41 -17.48
CA ALA A 369 -19.08 -8.18 -16.68
C ALA A 369 -20.02 -7.09 -17.22
N ASP A 370 -20.06 -6.90 -18.55
CA ASP A 370 -20.94 -5.95 -19.23
C ASP A 370 -22.42 -6.30 -18.99
N HIS A 371 -22.75 -7.60 -19.04
CA HIS A 371 -24.08 -8.10 -18.70
C HIS A 371 -24.48 -7.73 -17.26
N CYS A 372 -23.60 -7.97 -16.28
CA CYS A 372 -23.87 -7.65 -14.87
C CYS A 372 -24.08 -6.14 -14.67
N VAL A 373 -23.21 -5.29 -15.22
CA VAL A 373 -23.35 -3.83 -15.08
C VAL A 373 -24.65 -3.32 -15.71
N ARG A 374 -25.05 -3.88 -16.87
CA ARG A 374 -26.31 -3.55 -17.53
C ARG A 374 -27.53 -4.03 -16.74
N LYS A 375 -27.54 -5.30 -16.32
CA LYS A 375 -28.70 -5.91 -15.63
C LYS A 375 -28.97 -5.28 -14.28
N TYR A 376 -27.92 -4.92 -13.55
CA TYR A 376 -28.02 -4.35 -12.20
C TYR A 376 -27.92 -2.81 -12.21
N HIS A 377 -28.06 -2.17 -13.38
CA HIS A 377 -28.08 -0.72 -13.54
C HIS A 377 -26.94 -0.02 -12.78
N LEU A 378 -25.70 -0.45 -13.01
CA LEU A 378 -24.53 0.09 -12.32
C LEU A 378 -23.78 1.14 -13.14
N ARG A 379 -24.15 1.37 -14.41
CA ARG A 379 -23.37 2.21 -15.31
C ARG A 379 -23.26 3.66 -14.82
N ASP A 380 -24.36 4.21 -14.31
CA ASP A 380 -24.47 5.53 -13.70
C ASP A 380 -23.73 5.65 -12.36
N LYS A 381 -23.39 4.52 -11.73
CA LYS A 381 -22.63 4.44 -10.48
C LYS A 381 -21.12 4.30 -10.71
N ILE A 382 -20.66 4.17 -11.96
CA ILE A 382 -19.25 3.93 -12.28
C ILE A 382 -18.63 5.20 -12.88
N ARG A 383 -17.56 5.70 -12.26
CA ARG A 383 -16.68 6.73 -12.81
C ARG A 383 -15.41 6.08 -13.36
N LEU A 384 -15.33 6.01 -14.68
CA LEU A 384 -14.13 5.57 -15.40
C LEU A 384 -13.07 6.69 -15.42
N HIS A 385 -11.86 6.38 -15.86
CA HIS A 385 -10.72 7.32 -15.91
C HIS A 385 -10.43 8.02 -14.57
N THR A 386 -10.82 7.39 -13.46
CA THR A 386 -10.75 7.97 -12.13
C THR A 386 -9.76 7.19 -11.28
N LEU A 387 -8.49 7.62 -11.31
CA LEU A 387 -7.43 7.02 -10.52
C LEU A 387 -7.42 7.61 -9.10
N VAL A 388 -7.59 6.74 -8.11
CA VAL A 388 -7.35 7.05 -6.69
C VAL A 388 -5.85 6.96 -6.42
N THR A 389 -5.28 8.02 -5.84
CA THR A 389 -3.83 8.14 -5.55
C THR A 389 -3.49 8.07 -4.07
N ALA A 390 -4.45 8.33 -3.19
CA ALA A 390 -4.33 8.13 -1.74
C ALA A 390 -5.71 8.03 -1.08
N ALA A 391 -5.78 7.40 0.09
CA ALA A 391 -6.96 7.45 0.96
C ALA A 391 -6.52 7.68 2.41
N ALA A 392 -7.20 8.57 3.13
CA ALA A 392 -6.92 8.86 4.54
C ALA A 392 -8.21 8.91 5.37
N PHE A 393 -8.20 8.30 6.54
CA PHE A 393 -9.33 8.32 7.47
C PHE A 393 -9.32 9.60 8.33
N ASP A 394 -10.44 10.31 8.32
CA ASP A 394 -10.77 11.44 9.17
C ASP A 394 -11.43 10.92 10.46
N GLU A 395 -10.67 10.92 11.55
CA GLU A 395 -11.14 10.46 12.86
C GLU A 395 -12.27 11.31 13.44
N THR A 396 -12.26 12.62 13.20
CA THR A 396 -13.25 13.53 13.78
C THR A 396 -14.63 13.26 13.18
N ASN A 397 -14.69 13.10 11.85
CA ASN A 397 -15.96 12.94 11.14
C ASN A 397 -16.33 11.48 10.84
N HIS A 398 -15.43 10.54 11.14
CA HIS A 398 -15.54 9.13 10.75
C HIS A 398 -15.76 8.96 9.23
N LEU A 399 -14.88 9.58 8.43
CA LEU A 399 -14.96 9.62 6.96
C LEU A 399 -13.64 9.22 6.31
N TRP A 400 -13.70 8.58 5.15
CA TRP A 400 -12.57 8.43 4.25
C TRP A 400 -12.47 9.62 3.30
N ARG A 401 -11.28 10.19 3.17
CA ARG A 401 -10.91 11.21 2.17
C ARG A 401 -10.05 10.55 1.11
N LEU A 402 -10.57 10.43 -0.10
CA LEU A 402 -9.88 9.84 -1.25
C LEU A 402 -9.35 10.96 -2.15
N THR A 403 -8.03 10.97 -2.38
CA THR A 403 -7.39 11.91 -3.32
C THR A 403 -7.34 11.29 -4.71
N LEU A 404 -7.94 11.96 -5.69
CA LEU A 404 -7.93 11.55 -7.09
C LEU A 404 -6.69 12.11 -7.82
N ALA A 405 -6.38 11.57 -9.00
CA ALA A 405 -5.19 11.97 -9.77
C ALA A 405 -5.17 13.46 -10.13
N ASP A 406 -6.35 14.07 -10.35
CA ASP A 406 -6.52 15.51 -10.60
C ASP A 406 -6.47 16.37 -9.32
N GLN A 407 -6.12 15.75 -8.18
CA GLN A 407 -6.04 16.35 -6.84
C GLN A 407 -7.39 16.71 -6.21
N THR A 408 -8.51 16.37 -6.85
CA THR A 408 -9.82 16.49 -6.19
C THR A 408 -9.92 15.48 -5.05
N VAL A 409 -10.68 15.83 -4.01
CA VAL A 409 -10.93 14.97 -2.86
C VAL A 409 -12.38 14.56 -2.86
N LEU A 410 -12.62 13.25 -2.82
CA LEU A 410 -13.94 12.66 -2.65
C LEU A 410 -14.04 12.09 -1.23
N THR A 411 -15.14 12.35 -0.54
CA THR A 411 -15.38 11.86 0.81
C THR A 411 -16.39 10.73 0.85
N ALA A 412 -16.16 9.74 1.71
CA ALA A 412 -17.05 8.59 1.86
C ALA A 412 -17.18 8.13 3.31
N ARG A 413 -18.35 7.64 3.72
CA ARG A 413 -18.50 6.99 5.04
C ARG A 413 -17.74 5.67 5.08
N TYR A 414 -17.96 4.83 4.07
CA TYR A 414 -17.36 3.51 3.94
C TYR A 414 -16.53 3.39 2.66
N LEU A 415 -15.39 2.71 2.77
CA LEU A 415 -14.47 2.47 1.67
C LEU A 415 -14.38 0.96 1.41
N ILE A 416 -14.65 0.54 0.17
CA ILE A 416 -14.46 -0.84 -0.27
C ILE A 416 -13.31 -0.89 -1.26
N ALA A 417 -12.20 -1.49 -0.87
CA ALA A 417 -11.03 -1.67 -1.73
C ALA A 417 -11.20 -2.95 -2.56
N ALA A 418 -11.65 -2.80 -3.81
CA ALA A 418 -11.82 -3.89 -4.78
C ALA A 418 -10.79 -3.82 -5.92
N VAL A 419 -9.57 -3.43 -5.56
CA VAL A 419 -8.44 -3.14 -6.47
C VAL A 419 -7.84 -4.39 -7.13
N GLY A 420 -8.14 -5.58 -6.62
CA GLY A 420 -7.54 -6.85 -7.08
C GLY A 420 -6.07 -7.01 -6.68
N ILE A 421 -5.55 -8.22 -6.84
CA ILE A 421 -4.16 -8.57 -6.42
C ILE A 421 -3.21 -8.85 -7.60
N LEU A 422 -3.73 -8.94 -8.83
CA LEU A 422 -2.98 -9.24 -10.07
C LEU A 422 -3.07 -8.06 -11.05
N THR A 423 -2.70 -6.86 -10.59
CA THR A 423 -2.84 -5.62 -11.37
C THR A 423 -1.51 -5.01 -11.76
N GLN A 424 -0.51 -5.03 -10.88
CA GLN A 424 0.80 -4.44 -11.16
C GLN A 424 1.73 -5.46 -11.86
N PRO A 425 2.06 -5.28 -13.16
CA PRO A 425 2.96 -6.20 -13.86
C PRO A 425 4.35 -6.20 -13.22
N LYS A 426 4.96 -7.39 -13.14
CA LYS A 426 6.32 -7.55 -12.61
C LYS A 426 7.31 -7.64 -13.76
N MET A 427 8.00 -6.54 -14.02
CA MET A 427 9.09 -6.52 -14.98
C MET A 427 10.26 -7.38 -14.45
N PRO A 428 10.89 -8.21 -15.30
CA PRO A 428 12.03 -8.99 -14.85
C PRO A 428 13.26 -8.09 -14.71
N ASP A 429 14.07 -8.36 -13.69
CA ASP A 429 15.35 -7.70 -13.48
C ASP A 429 16.42 -8.39 -14.35
N ILE A 430 16.49 -7.99 -15.63
CA ILE A 430 17.44 -8.51 -16.62
C ILE A 430 18.20 -7.31 -17.23
N PRO A 431 19.54 -7.32 -17.21
CA PRO A 431 20.33 -6.25 -17.82
C PRO A 431 19.96 -6.02 -19.29
N GLY A 432 19.85 -4.76 -19.69
CA GLY A 432 19.58 -4.36 -21.07
C GLY A 432 18.16 -4.56 -21.57
N ILE A 433 17.19 -4.90 -20.69
CA ILE A 433 15.79 -5.08 -21.12
C ILE A 433 15.17 -3.84 -21.77
N GLY A 434 15.63 -2.65 -21.40
CA GLY A 434 15.22 -1.39 -22.04
C GLY A 434 15.96 -1.05 -23.34
N ASP A 435 17.02 -1.80 -23.67
CA ASP A 435 17.88 -1.54 -24.83
C ASP A 435 17.39 -2.28 -26.10
N PHE A 436 16.42 -3.18 -25.97
CA PHE A 436 15.92 -3.97 -27.11
C PHE A 436 15.23 -3.07 -28.15
N ALA A 437 15.73 -3.07 -29.38
CA ALA A 437 15.20 -2.24 -30.46
C ALA A 437 13.91 -2.79 -31.07
N GLY A 438 13.63 -4.09 -30.89
CA GLY A 438 12.41 -4.73 -31.34
C GLY A 438 11.19 -4.45 -30.44
N LYS A 439 10.06 -5.10 -30.73
CA LYS A 439 8.82 -4.89 -29.96
C LYS A 439 8.87 -5.66 -28.63
N SER A 440 8.77 -4.94 -27.51
CA SER A 440 8.55 -5.54 -26.18
C SER A 440 7.07 -5.47 -25.78
N LEU A 441 6.52 -6.58 -25.30
CA LEU A 441 5.12 -6.70 -24.83
C LEU A 441 5.08 -7.39 -23.47
N HIS A 442 4.43 -6.80 -22.47
CA HIS A 442 3.98 -7.55 -21.29
C HIS A 442 2.57 -8.09 -21.54
N THR A 443 2.26 -9.30 -21.11
CA THR A 443 1.00 -9.98 -21.48
C THR A 443 -0.28 -9.26 -21.03
N VAL A 444 -0.21 -8.48 -19.96
CA VAL A 444 -1.31 -7.61 -19.46
C VAL A 444 -1.51 -6.32 -20.27
N ARG A 445 -0.55 -5.97 -21.15
CA ARG A 445 -0.61 -4.79 -22.03
C ARG A 445 -0.49 -5.24 -23.47
N TRP A 446 -1.29 -6.23 -23.84
CA TRP A 446 -1.23 -6.85 -25.15
C TRP A 446 -1.68 -5.88 -26.25
N ASP A 447 -0.94 -5.82 -27.36
CA ASP A 447 -1.23 -4.93 -28.49
C ASP A 447 -1.67 -5.78 -29.70
N HIS A 448 -2.98 -5.84 -29.96
CA HIS A 448 -3.52 -6.62 -31.08
C HIS A 448 -3.10 -6.13 -32.46
N ARG A 449 -2.54 -4.91 -32.57
CA ARG A 449 -2.07 -4.35 -33.84
C ARG A 449 -0.69 -4.88 -34.23
N HIS A 450 0.05 -5.46 -33.29
CA HIS A 450 1.35 -6.04 -33.55
C HIS A 450 1.19 -7.47 -34.09
N ASP A 451 1.45 -7.66 -35.38
CA ASP A 451 1.38 -8.99 -35.98
C ASP A 451 2.63 -9.81 -35.65
N LEU A 452 2.40 -11.06 -35.24
CA LEU A 452 3.45 -12.02 -34.92
C LEU A 452 3.74 -12.97 -36.10
N THR A 453 2.98 -12.86 -37.20
CA THR A 453 3.13 -13.74 -38.36
C THR A 453 4.53 -13.64 -38.95
N GLY A 454 5.26 -14.76 -38.98
CA GLY A 454 6.64 -14.81 -39.48
C GLY A 454 7.69 -14.15 -38.59
N ALA A 455 7.32 -13.66 -37.41
CA ALA A 455 8.26 -13.02 -36.48
C ALA A 455 9.09 -14.05 -35.71
N ARG A 456 10.32 -13.68 -35.33
CA ARG A 456 11.15 -14.39 -34.35
C ARG A 456 10.79 -13.89 -32.95
N VAL A 457 10.27 -14.77 -32.10
CA VAL A 457 9.66 -14.37 -30.82
C VAL A 457 10.39 -15.01 -29.65
N ALA A 458 10.71 -14.22 -28.62
CA ALA A 458 11.09 -14.73 -27.30
C ALA A 458 9.93 -14.59 -26.31
N VAL A 459 9.70 -15.61 -25.48
CA VAL A 459 8.80 -15.54 -24.32
C VAL A 459 9.61 -15.75 -23.05
N ILE A 460 9.62 -14.77 -22.15
CA ILE A 460 10.26 -14.90 -20.83
C ILE A 460 9.19 -15.25 -19.79
N GLY A 461 9.33 -16.41 -19.16
CA GLY A 461 8.43 -16.90 -18.13
C GLY A 461 7.51 -18.03 -18.62
N THR A 462 7.30 -19.02 -17.75
CA THR A 462 6.52 -20.24 -18.02
C THR A 462 5.38 -20.42 -17.02
N GLY A 463 4.80 -19.32 -16.52
CA GLY A 463 3.64 -19.36 -15.63
C GLY A 463 2.34 -19.73 -16.36
N ALA A 464 1.20 -19.64 -15.66
CA ALA A 464 -0.12 -19.96 -16.21
C ALA A 464 -0.44 -19.19 -17.52
N THR A 465 -0.02 -17.93 -17.60
CA THR A 465 -0.12 -17.11 -18.82
C THR A 465 0.59 -17.75 -20.02
N ALA A 466 1.82 -18.23 -19.85
CA ALA A 466 2.59 -18.85 -20.93
C ALA A 466 1.96 -20.17 -21.39
N VAL A 467 1.36 -20.95 -20.48
CA VAL A 467 0.66 -22.19 -20.82
C VAL A 467 -0.48 -21.98 -21.81
N GLN A 468 -1.13 -20.82 -21.73
CA GLN A 468 -2.20 -20.42 -22.61
C GLN A 468 -1.67 -19.74 -23.88
N LEU A 469 -0.71 -18.83 -23.72
CA LEU A 469 -0.18 -18.00 -24.81
C LEU A 469 0.67 -18.80 -25.80
N VAL A 470 1.64 -19.59 -25.31
CA VAL A 470 2.64 -20.26 -26.16
C VAL A 470 1.99 -21.14 -27.23
N PRO A 471 1.02 -22.03 -26.89
CA PRO A 471 0.31 -22.80 -27.92
C PRO A 471 -0.50 -21.94 -28.88
N ALA A 472 -1.04 -20.81 -28.42
CA ALA A 472 -1.90 -19.94 -29.22
C ALA A 472 -1.14 -19.12 -30.27
N ILE A 473 0.16 -18.89 -30.07
CA ILE A 473 1.00 -18.11 -31.02
C ILE A 473 1.94 -18.98 -31.85
N ALA A 474 2.22 -20.22 -31.42
CA ALA A 474 3.27 -21.05 -32.01
C ALA A 474 3.03 -21.41 -33.49
N ASP A 475 1.79 -21.40 -33.98
CA ASP A 475 1.48 -21.65 -35.41
C ASP A 475 1.65 -20.41 -36.31
N ARG A 476 1.95 -19.24 -35.73
CA ARG A 476 2.06 -17.96 -36.47
C ARG A 476 3.49 -17.47 -36.63
N VAL A 477 4.35 -17.79 -35.66
CA VAL A 477 5.72 -17.26 -35.57
C VAL A 477 6.71 -18.09 -36.40
N ALA A 478 7.76 -17.45 -36.92
CA ALA A 478 8.82 -18.15 -37.66
C ALA A 478 9.74 -18.94 -36.71
N SER A 479 10.02 -18.41 -35.51
CA SER A 479 10.73 -19.11 -34.45
C SER A 479 10.23 -18.65 -33.08
N LEU A 480 10.29 -19.55 -32.09
CA LEU A 480 9.82 -19.29 -30.74
C LEU A 480 10.81 -19.79 -29.69
N ALA A 481 11.52 -18.89 -29.03
CA ALA A 481 12.40 -19.20 -27.91
C ALA A 481 11.67 -18.95 -26.58
N ILE A 482 11.49 -19.99 -25.76
CA ILE A 482 10.81 -19.88 -24.46
C ILE A 482 11.82 -20.03 -23.33
N PHE A 483 12.01 -18.96 -22.56
CA PHE A 483 12.96 -18.92 -21.45
C PHE A 483 12.28 -19.37 -20.16
N GLN A 484 12.66 -20.56 -19.72
CA GLN A 484 12.15 -21.20 -18.52
C GLN A 484 13.16 -21.10 -17.38
N ARG A 485 12.77 -20.41 -16.30
CA ARG A 485 13.53 -20.44 -15.04
C ARG A 485 13.18 -21.66 -14.18
N THR A 486 11.90 -21.94 -14.04
CA THR A 486 11.43 -23.04 -13.20
C THR A 486 10.20 -23.67 -13.86
N PRO A 487 10.22 -24.98 -14.20
CA PRO A 487 9.08 -25.65 -14.81
C PRO A 487 7.84 -25.65 -13.92
N ILE A 488 6.70 -25.97 -14.53
CA ILE A 488 5.39 -25.97 -13.87
C ILE A 488 4.65 -27.29 -14.06
N TRP A 489 3.85 -27.65 -13.06
CA TRP A 489 2.94 -28.80 -13.16
C TRP A 489 1.80 -28.47 -14.12
N VAL A 490 1.69 -29.25 -15.20
CA VAL A 490 0.61 -29.12 -16.20
C VAL A 490 -0.15 -30.43 -16.33
N GLY A 491 -1.39 -30.42 -15.85
CA GLY A 491 -2.31 -31.55 -15.98
C GLY A 491 -3.10 -31.55 -17.29
N PRO A 492 -3.77 -32.67 -17.63
CA PRO A 492 -4.70 -32.71 -18.76
C PRO A 492 -5.89 -31.77 -18.52
N LYS A 493 -6.38 -31.11 -19.58
CA LYS A 493 -7.50 -30.17 -19.50
C LYS A 493 -8.75 -30.80 -20.13
N PRO A 494 -9.79 -31.17 -19.34
CA PRO A 494 -11.04 -31.71 -19.88
C PRO A 494 -11.92 -30.59 -20.43
N ASP A 495 -11.44 -29.88 -21.45
CA ASP A 495 -12.15 -28.76 -22.07
C ASP A 495 -12.94 -29.20 -23.30
N VAL A 496 -14.27 -29.06 -23.23
CA VAL A 496 -15.20 -29.41 -24.31
C VAL A 496 -16.19 -28.27 -24.56
N PRO A 497 -16.65 -28.08 -25.82
CA PRO A 497 -17.77 -27.17 -26.09
C PRO A 497 -19.01 -27.61 -25.33
N ILE A 498 -19.75 -26.64 -24.78
CA ILE A 498 -21.04 -26.90 -24.15
C ILE A 498 -22.08 -27.02 -25.29
N PRO A 499 -22.74 -28.18 -25.46
CA PRO A 499 -23.68 -28.37 -26.56
C PRO A 499 -24.86 -27.39 -26.50
N ALA A 500 -25.36 -26.98 -27.68
CA ALA A 500 -26.49 -26.06 -27.77
C ALA A 500 -27.77 -26.55 -27.04
N PRO A 501 -28.12 -27.85 -27.04
CA PRO A 501 -29.23 -28.37 -26.25
C PRO A 501 -29.04 -28.18 -24.74
N VAL A 502 -27.81 -28.37 -24.23
CA VAL A 502 -27.48 -28.17 -22.81
C VAL A 502 -27.64 -26.69 -22.43
N ARG A 503 -27.13 -25.77 -23.26
CA ARG A 503 -27.36 -24.32 -23.06
C ARG A 503 -28.85 -23.96 -23.09
N ALA A 504 -29.62 -24.60 -23.97
CA ALA A 504 -31.07 -24.38 -24.05
C ALA A 504 -31.79 -24.88 -22.79
N VAL A 505 -31.38 -26.03 -22.23
CA VAL A 505 -31.86 -26.53 -20.94
C VAL A 505 -31.57 -25.53 -19.82
N PHE A 506 -30.32 -25.05 -19.71
CA PHE A 506 -29.95 -24.06 -18.69
C PHE A 506 -30.74 -22.74 -18.81
N ARG A 507 -31.12 -22.32 -20.03
CA ARG A 507 -31.95 -21.12 -20.23
C ARG A 507 -33.43 -21.32 -19.90
N ARG A 508 -33.99 -22.50 -20.21
CA ARG A 508 -35.44 -22.71 -20.23
C ARG A 508 -35.99 -23.45 -19.02
N ILE A 509 -35.19 -24.32 -18.41
CA ILE A 509 -35.62 -25.13 -17.26
C ILE A 509 -35.19 -24.43 -15.98
N PRO A 510 -36.13 -23.88 -15.18
CA PRO A 510 -35.81 -23.26 -13.91
C PRO A 510 -35.06 -24.23 -13.00
N GLY A 511 -34.00 -23.76 -12.33
CA GLY A 511 -33.23 -24.57 -11.39
C GLY A 511 -32.17 -25.49 -12.02
N ALA A 512 -32.27 -25.85 -13.30
CA ALA A 512 -31.35 -26.82 -13.92
C ALA A 512 -29.89 -26.39 -13.85
N GLN A 513 -29.61 -25.12 -14.18
CA GLN A 513 -28.26 -24.57 -14.10
C GLN A 513 -27.78 -24.46 -12.65
N GLN A 514 -28.66 -24.09 -11.71
CA GLN A 514 -28.33 -23.96 -10.29
C GLN A 514 -27.98 -25.32 -9.68
N SER A 515 -28.74 -26.37 -9.98
CA SER A 515 -28.45 -27.74 -9.52
C SER A 515 -27.12 -28.24 -10.07
N PHE A 516 -26.86 -28.02 -11.36
CA PHE A 516 -25.60 -28.42 -11.97
C PHE A 516 -24.40 -27.63 -11.40
N ARG A 517 -24.59 -26.33 -11.15
CA ARG A 517 -23.60 -25.50 -10.45
C ARG A 517 -23.36 -26.02 -9.03
N ALA A 518 -24.39 -26.38 -8.28
CA ALA A 518 -24.25 -26.89 -6.91
C ALA A 518 -23.39 -28.15 -6.89
N LEU A 519 -23.66 -29.10 -7.80
CA LEU A 519 -22.87 -30.32 -7.96
C LEU A 519 -21.40 -30.03 -8.31
N THR A 520 -21.16 -29.20 -9.32
CA THR A 520 -19.79 -28.87 -9.77
C THR A 520 -19.03 -28.05 -8.75
N THR A 521 -19.71 -27.17 -8.01
CA THR A 521 -19.15 -26.43 -6.88
C THR A 521 -18.75 -27.39 -5.78
N ALA A 522 -19.64 -28.29 -5.37
CA ALA A 522 -19.36 -29.28 -4.34
C ALA A 522 -18.14 -30.14 -4.71
N LEU A 523 -18.08 -30.64 -5.95
CA LEU A 523 -16.94 -31.42 -6.42
C LEU A 523 -15.63 -30.62 -6.41
N THR A 524 -15.65 -29.40 -6.97
CA THR A 524 -14.47 -28.52 -7.01
C THR A 524 -14.00 -28.22 -5.59
N GLU A 525 -14.94 -27.92 -4.70
CA GLU A 525 -14.68 -27.59 -3.31
C GLU A 525 -14.09 -28.78 -2.55
N THR A 526 -14.62 -29.99 -2.73
CA THR A 526 -14.07 -31.20 -2.12
C THR A 526 -12.63 -31.41 -2.58
N VAL A 527 -12.35 -31.30 -3.88
CA VAL A 527 -11.00 -31.49 -4.41
C VAL A 527 -10.03 -30.42 -3.88
N MET A 528 -10.44 -29.15 -3.88
CA MET A 528 -9.58 -28.05 -3.43
C MET A 528 -9.37 -28.07 -1.91
N THR A 529 -10.41 -28.28 -1.11
CA THR A 529 -10.29 -28.34 0.35
C THR A 529 -9.48 -29.56 0.80
N VAL A 530 -9.66 -30.72 0.18
CA VAL A 530 -8.88 -31.92 0.52
C VAL A 530 -7.44 -31.77 0.02
N GLY A 531 -7.24 -31.36 -1.23
CA GLY A 531 -5.93 -31.29 -1.87
C GLY A 531 -5.06 -30.11 -1.42
N ILE A 532 -5.64 -28.95 -1.09
CA ILE A 532 -4.91 -27.73 -0.74
C ILE A 532 -4.95 -27.46 0.77
N VAL A 533 -6.12 -27.50 1.41
CA VAL A 533 -6.27 -27.14 2.83
C VAL A 533 -5.89 -28.27 3.77
N HIS A 534 -6.24 -29.51 3.42
CA HIS A 534 -5.90 -30.73 4.18
C HIS A 534 -4.80 -31.55 3.49
N ASN A 535 -3.89 -30.88 2.80
CA ASN A 535 -2.86 -31.50 1.97
C ASN A 535 -2.02 -32.51 2.76
N LYS A 536 -1.65 -32.17 4.00
CA LYS A 536 -0.84 -33.01 4.88
C LYS A 536 -1.49 -34.36 5.19
N GLN A 537 -2.83 -34.43 5.17
CA GLN A 537 -3.60 -35.63 5.49
C GLN A 537 -3.76 -36.57 4.29
N VAL A 538 -3.46 -36.14 3.07
CA VAL A 538 -3.70 -36.92 1.83
C VAL A 538 -2.46 -37.03 0.91
N PRO A 539 -1.28 -37.43 1.43
CA PRO A 539 -0.05 -37.46 0.63
C PRO A 539 -0.12 -38.41 -0.57
N LEU A 540 -0.89 -39.49 -0.48
CA LEU A 540 -1.10 -40.44 -1.59
C LEU A 540 -1.86 -39.80 -2.76
N LEU A 541 -2.86 -38.96 -2.47
CA LEU A 541 -3.63 -38.25 -3.50
C LEU A 541 -2.75 -37.24 -4.24
N VAL A 542 -1.92 -36.48 -3.51
CA VAL A 542 -0.97 -35.51 -4.10
C VAL A 542 -0.01 -36.23 -5.05
N ARG A 543 0.60 -37.33 -4.59
CA ARG A 543 1.48 -38.15 -5.43
C ARG A 543 0.75 -38.72 -6.65
N ALA A 544 -0.49 -39.15 -6.51
CA ALA A 544 -1.28 -39.63 -7.65
C ALA A 544 -1.50 -38.52 -8.69
N ILE A 545 -1.79 -37.29 -8.26
CA ILE A 545 -1.92 -36.13 -9.16
C ILE A 545 -0.60 -35.80 -9.86
N GLU A 546 0.52 -35.84 -9.13
CA GLU A 546 1.86 -35.68 -9.72
C GLU A 546 2.15 -36.75 -10.78
N GLN A 547 1.77 -38.00 -10.54
CA GLN A 547 1.91 -39.07 -11.52
C GLN A 547 1.03 -38.85 -12.75
N VAL A 548 -0.20 -38.35 -12.59
CA VAL A 548 -1.06 -37.98 -13.74
C VAL A 548 -0.41 -36.85 -14.55
N CYS A 549 0.15 -35.84 -13.90
CA CYS A 549 0.85 -34.75 -14.61
C CYS A 549 2.13 -35.25 -15.30
N ALA A 550 2.90 -36.11 -14.64
CA ALA A 550 4.09 -36.73 -15.24
C ALA A 550 3.74 -37.64 -16.41
N ALA A 551 2.64 -38.40 -16.33
CA ALA A 551 2.12 -39.20 -17.43
C ALA A 551 1.66 -38.32 -18.60
N ASN A 552 0.99 -37.20 -18.33
CA ASN A 552 0.61 -36.22 -19.34
C ASN A 552 1.84 -35.65 -20.09
N LEU A 553 2.91 -35.32 -19.37
CA LEU A 553 4.19 -34.90 -19.97
C LEU A 553 4.82 -36.01 -20.81
N ARG A 554 4.89 -37.25 -20.29
CA ARG A 554 5.44 -38.40 -21.02
C ARG A 554 4.67 -38.71 -22.30
N TYR A 555 3.35 -38.57 -22.25
CA TYR A 555 2.47 -38.79 -23.39
C TYR A 555 2.67 -37.73 -24.48
N GLN A 556 2.82 -36.46 -24.11
CA GLN A 556 2.97 -35.36 -25.06
C GLN A 556 4.39 -35.16 -25.59
N VAL A 557 5.42 -35.61 -24.86
CA VAL A 557 6.84 -35.34 -25.19
C VAL A 557 7.62 -36.66 -25.25
N PRO A 558 7.94 -37.18 -26.45
CA PRO A 558 8.72 -38.40 -26.61
C PRO A 558 10.19 -38.27 -26.15
N ASP A 559 10.83 -37.12 -26.36
CA ASP A 559 12.24 -36.87 -26.01
C ASP A 559 12.49 -36.86 -24.50
N GLY A 560 13.38 -37.74 -24.03
CA GLY A 560 13.77 -37.83 -22.62
C GLY A 560 14.45 -36.58 -22.08
N ARG A 561 15.29 -35.90 -22.87
CA ARG A 561 16.03 -34.71 -22.42
C ARG A 561 15.10 -33.51 -22.25
N LEU A 562 14.21 -33.29 -23.22
CA LEU A 562 13.18 -32.26 -23.12
C LEU A 562 12.22 -32.50 -21.94
N ARG A 563 11.84 -33.77 -21.69
CA ARG A 563 11.04 -34.12 -20.51
C ARG A 563 11.72 -33.77 -19.20
N GLU A 564 13.01 -34.04 -19.07
CA GLU A 564 13.77 -33.68 -17.87
C GLU A 564 13.73 -32.17 -17.62
N LYS A 565 14.00 -31.36 -18.65
CA LYS A 565 13.91 -29.89 -18.57
C LYS A 565 12.51 -29.38 -18.20
N LEU A 566 11.45 -30.06 -18.62
CA LEU A 566 10.06 -29.69 -18.34
C LEU A 566 9.52 -30.23 -17.01
N THR A 567 10.27 -31.06 -16.29
CA THR A 567 9.82 -31.71 -15.05
C THR A 567 10.05 -30.81 -13.83
N PRO A 568 9.01 -30.46 -13.05
CA PRO A 568 9.18 -29.75 -11.78
C PRO A 568 9.90 -30.55 -10.70
N HIS A 569 10.73 -29.87 -9.91
CA HIS A 569 11.45 -30.44 -8.74
C HIS A 569 10.90 -29.93 -7.39
N TYR A 570 9.66 -29.46 -7.39
CA TYR A 570 8.87 -29.09 -6.21
C TYR A 570 7.52 -29.80 -6.32
N GLY A 571 6.83 -30.04 -5.20
CA GLY A 571 5.59 -30.81 -5.27
C GLY A 571 4.38 -30.04 -5.79
N PHE A 572 3.34 -30.79 -6.15
CA PHE A 572 2.14 -30.22 -6.74
C PHE A 572 1.44 -29.22 -5.80
N GLY A 573 1.00 -28.09 -6.36
CA GLY A 573 0.27 -27.04 -5.63
C GLY A 573 1.13 -25.91 -5.04
N CYS A 574 2.47 -26.03 -5.03
CA CYS A 574 3.36 -24.93 -4.62
C CYS A 574 3.31 -23.71 -5.54
N LYS A 575 2.93 -23.94 -6.80
CA LYS A 575 2.45 -22.92 -7.75
C LYS A 575 1.02 -23.24 -8.12
N ARG A 576 0.33 -22.27 -8.72
CA ARG A 576 -0.99 -22.47 -9.31
C ARG A 576 -0.95 -23.67 -10.27
N PRO A 577 -1.68 -24.76 -9.97
CA PRO A 577 -1.81 -25.86 -10.92
C PRO A 577 -2.39 -25.34 -12.22
N THR A 578 -1.81 -25.76 -13.34
CA THR A 578 -2.28 -25.35 -14.66
C THR A 578 -2.68 -26.58 -15.48
N PHE A 579 -3.58 -26.41 -16.43
CA PHE A 579 -4.07 -27.50 -17.27
C PHE A 579 -3.96 -27.13 -18.75
N SER A 580 -3.42 -28.03 -19.56
CA SER A 580 -3.32 -27.84 -21.01
C SER A 580 -3.10 -29.17 -21.75
N ASN A 581 -3.74 -29.28 -22.91
CA ASN A 581 -3.58 -30.40 -23.84
C ASN A 581 -2.57 -30.10 -24.97
N HIS A 582 -2.04 -28.87 -25.02
CA HIS A 582 -1.22 -28.40 -26.15
C HIS A 582 0.14 -27.84 -25.72
N TYR A 583 0.29 -27.42 -24.46
CA TYR A 583 1.52 -26.76 -23.98
C TYR A 583 2.77 -27.61 -24.17
N PHE A 584 2.78 -28.84 -23.68
CA PHE A 584 3.96 -29.69 -23.80
C PHE A 584 4.25 -30.09 -25.25
N ARG A 585 3.20 -30.43 -26.02
CA ARG A 585 3.33 -30.73 -27.45
C ARG A 585 3.88 -29.54 -28.26
N THR A 586 3.73 -28.31 -27.79
CA THR A 586 4.29 -27.14 -28.49
C THR A 586 5.81 -27.18 -28.54
N PHE A 587 6.47 -27.72 -27.51
CA PHE A 587 7.94 -27.84 -27.47
C PHE A 587 8.49 -28.97 -28.36
N THR A 588 7.65 -29.80 -28.97
CA THR A 588 8.09 -30.85 -29.91
C THR A 588 8.08 -30.38 -31.36
N ARG A 589 7.85 -29.08 -31.61
CA ARG A 589 7.85 -28.48 -32.93
C ARG A 589 9.25 -27.99 -33.27
N ASP A 590 9.66 -28.13 -34.53
CA ASP A 590 11.04 -27.88 -34.96
C ASP A 590 11.49 -26.42 -34.76
N HIS A 591 10.57 -25.45 -34.84
CA HIS A 591 10.84 -24.02 -34.69
C HIS A 591 10.64 -23.50 -33.26
N VAL A 592 10.38 -24.38 -32.30
CA VAL A 592 10.15 -24.03 -30.89
C VAL A 592 11.30 -24.53 -30.04
N GLU A 593 11.97 -23.61 -29.34
CA GLU A 593 13.11 -23.91 -28.48
C GLU A 593 12.77 -23.66 -26.99
N LEU A 594 12.99 -24.66 -26.14
CA LEU A 594 13.00 -24.48 -24.68
C LEU A 594 14.41 -24.10 -24.22
N VAL A 595 14.56 -22.88 -23.72
CA VAL A 595 15.81 -22.36 -23.17
C VAL A 595 15.78 -22.41 -21.65
N THR A 596 16.70 -23.17 -21.06
CA THR A 596 16.85 -23.33 -19.60
C THR A 596 18.09 -22.62 -19.06
N GLU A 597 18.96 -22.20 -19.97
CA GLU A 597 20.20 -21.51 -19.69
C GLU A 597 19.91 -20.09 -19.17
N PRO A 598 20.60 -19.63 -18.10
CA PRO A 598 20.34 -18.30 -17.55
C PRO A 598 20.59 -17.21 -18.58
N ILE A 599 19.68 -16.23 -18.63
CA ILE A 599 19.85 -15.02 -19.43
C ILE A 599 20.99 -14.19 -18.82
N GLU A 600 21.96 -13.82 -19.65
CA GLU A 600 23.03 -12.88 -19.28
C GLU A 600 22.52 -11.44 -19.40
N ARG A 601 21.97 -11.09 -20.56
CA ARG A 601 21.37 -9.78 -20.83
C ARG A 601 20.43 -9.84 -22.05
N ILE A 602 19.56 -8.84 -22.13
CA ILE A 602 18.93 -8.45 -23.38
C ILE A 602 19.91 -7.50 -24.11
N THR A 603 20.01 -7.68 -25.41
CA THR A 603 20.82 -6.90 -26.34
C THR A 603 19.89 -6.12 -27.26
N GLU A 604 20.42 -5.19 -28.05
CA GLU A 604 19.64 -4.42 -29.01
C GLU A 604 18.85 -5.30 -29.99
N THR A 605 19.42 -6.45 -30.39
CA THR A 605 18.88 -7.36 -31.42
C THR A 605 18.29 -8.66 -30.86
N GLY A 606 18.40 -8.93 -29.57
CA GLY A 606 17.80 -10.12 -28.98
C GLY A 606 18.31 -10.54 -27.60
N VAL A 607 18.30 -11.84 -27.31
CA VAL A 607 18.59 -12.38 -25.97
C VAL A 607 19.91 -13.15 -25.95
N ARG A 608 20.82 -12.80 -25.04
CA ARG A 608 22.07 -13.52 -24.81
C ARG A 608 22.00 -14.35 -23.53
N THR A 609 22.34 -15.63 -23.64
CA THR A 609 22.45 -16.55 -22.50
C THR A 609 23.89 -16.72 -22.05
N ARG A 610 24.10 -17.18 -20.81
CA ARG A 610 25.43 -17.27 -20.18
C ARG A 610 26.37 -18.29 -20.82
N ASP A 611 25.85 -19.22 -21.60
CA ASP A 611 26.61 -20.15 -22.44
C ASP A 611 27.19 -19.46 -23.69
N GLY A 612 26.94 -18.17 -23.90
CA GLY A 612 27.44 -17.38 -25.01
C GLY A 612 26.52 -17.37 -26.23
N VAL A 613 25.44 -18.14 -26.23
CA VAL A 613 24.48 -18.20 -27.34
C VAL A 613 23.66 -16.91 -27.39
N HIS A 614 23.57 -16.31 -28.58
CA HIS A 614 22.75 -15.14 -28.85
C HIS A 614 21.61 -15.53 -29.80
N ARG A 615 20.38 -15.19 -29.41
CA ARG A 615 19.17 -15.45 -30.18
C ARG A 615 18.60 -14.12 -30.65
N GLU A 616 18.72 -13.87 -31.94
CA GLU A 616 18.07 -12.72 -32.56
C GLU A 616 16.55 -12.88 -32.58
N ILE A 617 15.85 -11.83 -32.20
CA ILE A 617 14.39 -11.80 -32.11
C ILE A 617 13.85 -10.46 -32.58
N ASP A 618 12.62 -10.47 -33.08
CA ASP A 618 11.88 -9.28 -33.49
C ASP A 618 10.91 -8.83 -32.40
N THR A 619 10.42 -9.77 -31.59
CA THR A 619 9.47 -9.51 -30.51
C THR A 619 9.86 -10.22 -29.22
N LEU A 620 9.87 -9.47 -28.12
CA LEU A 620 10.07 -9.96 -26.76
C LEU A 620 8.75 -9.91 -25.98
N ILE A 621 8.25 -11.06 -25.54
CA ILE A 621 7.05 -11.18 -24.72
C ILE A 621 7.42 -11.51 -23.28
N LEU A 622 6.98 -10.68 -22.36
CA LEU A 622 7.16 -10.82 -20.93
C LEU A 622 5.91 -11.45 -20.30
N ALA A 623 5.97 -12.75 -20.06
CA ALA A 623 4.99 -13.51 -19.28
C ALA A 623 5.47 -13.66 -17.83
N THR A 624 5.97 -12.57 -17.25
CA THR A 624 6.73 -12.54 -15.99
C THR A 624 5.87 -12.31 -14.74
N GLY A 625 4.55 -12.24 -14.91
CA GLY A 625 3.57 -12.23 -13.83
C GLY A 625 3.35 -10.84 -13.21
N PHE A 626 2.97 -10.83 -11.94
CA PHE A 626 2.51 -9.64 -11.21
C PHE A 626 3.19 -9.55 -9.85
N LYS A 627 3.23 -8.34 -9.28
CA LYS A 627 3.36 -8.19 -7.83
C LYS A 627 2.04 -8.66 -7.19
N VAL A 628 2.12 -9.34 -6.04
CA VAL A 628 0.92 -9.86 -5.33
C VAL A 628 0.92 -9.41 -3.87
N PHE A 629 1.67 -10.09 -3.00
CA PHE A 629 1.88 -9.72 -1.59
C PHE A 629 3.24 -9.05 -1.41
N GLU A 630 3.48 -8.02 -2.23
CA GLU A 630 4.67 -7.17 -2.18
C GLU A 630 4.25 -5.74 -1.86
N TYR A 631 5.11 -5.02 -1.12
CA TYR A 631 4.86 -3.63 -0.76
C TYR A 631 4.50 -2.78 -1.99
N GLY A 632 3.42 -1.99 -1.87
CA GLY A 632 2.88 -1.15 -2.94
C GLY A 632 2.00 -1.85 -3.98
N ASN A 633 1.53 -3.07 -3.73
CA ASN A 633 0.55 -3.75 -4.60
C ASN A 633 -0.82 -3.98 -3.93
N ALA A 634 -0.82 -4.40 -2.68
CA ALA A 634 -2.03 -4.58 -1.89
C ALA A 634 -1.85 -3.78 -0.58
N PRO A 635 -2.27 -2.50 -0.50
CA PRO A 635 -2.94 -1.70 -1.54
C PRO A 635 -1.96 -1.11 -2.57
N PRO A 636 -2.44 -0.73 -3.78
CA PRO A 636 -1.62 -0.15 -4.86
C PRO A 636 -1.38 1.37 -4.71
N PHE A 637 -1.95 1.99 -3.69
CA PHE A 637 -1.76 3.39 -3.32
C PHE A 637 -1.75 3.51 -1.78
N PRO A 638 -1.16 4.57 -1.20
CA PRO A 638 -1.11 4.75 0.25
C PRO A 638 -2.50 4.84 0.88
N VAL A 639 -2.73 4.07 1.94
CA VAL A 639 -3.98 4.08 2.71
C VAL A 639 -3.67 4.35 4.17
N PHE A 640 -4.09 5.51 4.66
CA PHE A 640 -3.83 5.97 6.03
C PHE A 640 -5.04 5.74 6.92
N GLY A 641 -4.85 4.96 7.98
CA GLY A 641 -5.89 4.65 8.96
C GLY A 641 -5.95 5.65 10.13
N SER A 642 -6.62 5.20 11.19
CA SER A 642 -6.65 5.81 12.50
C SER A 642 -5.24 6.07 13.04
N GLY A 643 -4.96 7.32 13.44
CA GLY A 643 -3.63 7.70 13.94
C GLY A 643 -2.55 7.83 12.87
N GLY A 644 -2.91 7.86 11.59
CA GLY A 644 -2.03 8.22 10.48
C GLY A 644 -1.06 7.15 9.99
N GLY A 645 -1.20 5.90 10.45
CA GLY A 645 -0.39 4.77 9.96
C GLY A 645 -0.81 4.32 8.56
N GLU A 646 0.16 3.97 7.71
CA GLU A 646 -0.07 3.47 6.34
C GLU A 646 -0.23 1.94 6.32
N LEU A 647 -1.24 1.45 5.59
CA LEU A 647 -1.63 0.02 5.58
C LEU A 647 -0.55 -0.89 4.98
N GLY A 648 0.06 -0.47 3.87
CA GLY A 648 1.14 -1.21 3.23
C GLY A 648 2.36 -1.37 4.14
N GLU A 649 2.79 -0.31 4.81
CA GLU A 649 3.87 -0.32 5.81
C GLU A 649 3.51 -1.22 6.98
N TRP A 650 2.27 -1.12 7.47
CA TRP A 650 1.80 -1.97 8.56
C TRP A 650 1.87 -3.46 8.19
N TRP A 651 1.42 -3.86 6.99
CA TRP A 651 1.56 -5.24 6.51
C TRP A 651 2.99 -5.66 6.24
N ASP A 652 3.83 -4.75 5.75
CA ASP A 652 5.25 -5.00 5.53
C ASP A 652 5.99 -5.32 6.85
N GLU A 653 5.62 -4.64 7.94
CA GLU A 653 6.17 -4.85 9.28
C GLU A 653 5.51 -5.99 10.07
N HIS A 654 4.18 -6.15 9.96
CA HIS A 654 3.39 -7.05 10.82
C HIS A 654 2.84 -8.28 10.10
N ARG A 655 3.32 -8.56 8.88
CA ARG A 655 2.83 -9.61 7.98
C ARG A 655 1.44 -9.27 7.43
N TYR A 656 1.12 -9.76 6.23
CA TYR A 656 -0.21 -9.58 5.66
C TYR A 656 -1.27 -10.26 6.52
N GLN A 657 -2.30 -9.53 6.94
CA GLN A 657 -3.38 -10.06 7.78
C GLN A 657 -4.64 -9.21 7.69
N ALA A 658 -5.81 -9.86 7.69
CA ALA A 658 -7.11 -9.22 7.74
C ALA A 658 -8.13 -10.19 8.38
N TYR A 659 -9.00 -9.68 9.25
CA TYR A 659 -10.06 -10.46 9.86
C TYR A 659 -11.05 -10.91 8.78
N GLN A 660 -11.22 -12.23 8.64
CA GLN A 660 -12.04 -12.86 7.59
C GLN A 660 -11.64 -12.40 6.16
N GLY A 661 -10.41 -11.93 6.00
CA GLY A 661 -9.89 -11.30 4.78
C GLY A 661 -10.43 -9.91 4.46
N ALA A 662 -11.35 -9.37 5.26
CA ALA A 662 -12.12 -8.18 4.91
C ALA A 662 -11.76 -6.93 5.72
N SER A 663 -11.48 -7.04 7.03
CA SER A 663 -11.29 -5.88 7.91
C SER A 663 -9.93 -5.88 8.61
N VAL A 664 -9.34 -4.70 8.79
CA VAL A 664 -8.01 -4.52 9.40
C VAL A 664 -8.11 -3.56 10.59
N PRO A 665 -7.55 -3.89 11.77
CA PRO A 665 -7.56 -2.99 12.93
C PRO A 665 -6.77 -1.72 12.64
N GLY A 666 -7.24 -0.57 13.12
CA GLY A 666 -6.66 0.73 12.80
C GLY A 666 -7.17 1.32 11.49
N TYR A 667 -7.96 0.59 10.68
CA TYR A 667 -8.52 1.07 9.42
C TYR A 667 -10.05 0.98 9.45
N PRO A 668 -10.71 1.81 10.28
CA PRO A 668 -12.16 1.80 10.42
C PRO A 668 -12.86 2.08 9.08
N ASN A 669 -14.07 1.53 8.92
CA ASN A 669 -14.91 1.67 7.73
C ASN A 669 -14.29 1.19 6.40
N LEU A 670 -13.09 0.60 6.42
CA LEU A 670 -12.44 -0.02 5.26
C LEU A 670 -12.79 -1.51 5.20
N PHE A 671 -13.24 -1.95 4.02
CA PHE A 671 -13.45 -3.37 3.71
C PHE A 671 -12.69 -3.77 2.45
N LEU A 672 -11.96 -4.88 2.52
CA LEU A 672 -11.17 -5.40 1.41
C LEU A 672 -11.94 -6.45 0.62
N ILE A 673 -11.88 -6.37 -0.70
CA ILE A 673 -12.18 -7.48 -1.60
C ILE A 673 -10.86 -8.06 -2.13
N ALA A 674 -10.69 -9.36 -1.97
CA ALA A 674 -9.45 -10.12 -2.12
C ALA A 674 -8.31 -9.70 -1.18
N GLY A 675 -8.64 -9.37 0.08
CA GLY A 675 -7.64 -9.12 1.12
C GLY A 675 -6.88 -10.39 1.58
N PRO A 676 -5.87 -10.23 2.46
CA PRO A 676 -5.09 -11.35 2.99
C PRO A 676 -5.95 -12.44 3.62
N TYR A 677 -5.69 -13.70 3.28
CA TYR A 677 -6.41 -14.90 3.73
C TYR A 677 -7.92 -14.87 3.42
N ALA A 678 -8.30 -14.32 2.25
CA ALA A 678 -9.68 -14.33 1.78
C ALA A 678 -10.04 -15.57 0.92
N PHE A 679 -9.08 -16.11 0.15
CA PHE A 679 -9.37 -17.14 -0.85
C PHE A 679 -9.23 -18.55 -0.30
N THR A 680 -10.23 -19.41 -0.46
CA THR A 680 -10.24 -20.79 0.08
C THR A 680 -9.82 -21.86 -0.94
N GLY A 681 -9.36 -21.47 -2.15
CA GLY A 681 -8.99 -22.41 -3.21
C GLY A 681 -10.10 -22.69 -4.24
N GLY A 682 -11.35 -22.31 -3.95
CA GLY A 682 -12.51 -22.50 -4.83
C GLY A 682 -12.67 -21.41 -5.91
N SER A 683 -13.91 -20.96 -6.13
CA SER A 683 -14.20 -19.92 -7.12
C SER A 683 -13.86 -18.52 -6.58
N TYR A 684 -13.24 -17.67 -7.41
CA TYR A 684 -12.98 -16.26 -7.06
C TYR A 684 -14.27 -15.46 -6.79
N PHE A 685 -15.38 -15.83 -7.47
CA PHE A 685 -16.69 -15.22 -7.23
C PHE A 685 -17.22 -15.49 -5.83
N GLN A 686 -16.96 -16.66 -5.26
CA GLN A 686 -17.35 -16.98 -3.89
C GLN A 686 -16.62 -16.11 -2.86
N LEU A 687 -15.33 -15.85 -3.09
CA LEU A 687 -14.56 -14.89 -2.29
C LEU A 687 -15.22 -13.51 -2.34
N ILE A 688 -15.53 -13.01 -3.54
CA ILE A 688 -16.15 -11.69 -3.71
C ILE A 688 -17.48 -11.63 -2.93
N GLU A 689 -18.34 -12.64 -3.09
CA GLU A 689 -19.62 -12.70 -2.40
C GLU A 689 -19.48 -12.77 -0.88
N ASN A 690 -18.53 -13.56 -0.36
CA ASN A 690 -18.30 -13.67 1.08
C ASN A 690 -17.84 -12.34 1.68
N GLN A 691 -16.92 -11.64 1.01
CA GLN A 691 -16.40 -10.37 1.52
C GLN A 691 -17.37 -9.20 1.33
N SER A 692 -18.13 -9.19 0.22
CA SER A 692 -19.22 -8.23 0.01
C SER A 692 -20.29 -8.39 1.08
N ARG A 693 -20.67 -9.63 1.41
CA ARG A 693 -21.62 -9.91 2.49
C ARG A 693 -21.09 -9.51 3.85
N HIS A 694 -19.79 -9.71 4.09
CA HIS A 694 -19.13 -9.28 5.32
C HIS A 694 -19.24 -7.77 5.50
N ALA A 695 -18.83 -7.01 4.48
CA ALA A 695 -18.94 -5.55 4.47
C ALA A 695 -20.40 -5.11 4.67
N MET A 696 -21.34 -5.67 3.89
CA MET A 696 -22.77 -5.34 3.97
C MET A 696 -23.32 -5.56 5.38
N ARG A 697 -23.02 -6.69 6.05
CA ARG A 697 -23.50 -6.94 7.43
C ARG A 697 -22.99 -5.90 8.42
N CYS A 698 -21.74 -5.49 8.30
CA CYS A 698 -21.14 -4.45 9.13
C CYS A 698 -21.80 -3.09 8.88
N VAL A 699 -21.97 -2.70 7.62
CA VAL A 699 -22.55 -1.42 7.21
C VAL A 699 -24.03 -1.35 7.57
N ALA A 700 -24.81 -2.40 7.31
CA ALA A 700 -26.22 -2.49 7.69
C ALA A 700 -26.41 -2.35 9.20
N HIS A 701 -25.60 -3.07 10.00
CA HIS A 701 -25.68 -2.96 11.45
C HIS A 701 -25.28 -1.57 11.96
N ALA A 702 -24.33 -0.91 11.29
CA ALA A 702 -23.96 0.46 11.61
C ALA A 702 -25.11 1.44 11.34
N ARG A 703 -25.79 1.28 10.19
CA ARG A 703 -26.99 2.05 9.84
C ARG A 703 -28.10 1.85 10.88
N ASP A 704 -28.39 0.62 11.27
CA ASP A 704 -29.42 0.30 12.28
C ASP A 704 -29.13 0.96 13.65
N ARG A 705 -27.85 1.09 14.02
CA ARG A 705 -27.43 1.74 15.27
C ARG A 705 -27.19 3.25 15.14
N GLY A 706 -27.32 3.81 13.93
CA GLY A 706 -26.88 5.16 13.62
C GLY A 706 -25.40 5.41 13.98
N ALA A 707 -24.57 4.37 13.86
CA ALA A 707 -23.13 4.42 14.06
C ALA A 707 -22.44 4.81 12.75
N THR A 708 -21.46 5.70 12.84
CA THR A 708 -20.70 6.21 11.68
C THR A 708 -19.31 5.59 11.57
N ARG A 709 -18.86 4.85 12.59
CA ARG A 709 -17.57 4.16 12.64
C ARG A 709 -17.79 2.69 12.93
N VAL A 710 -17.15 1.84 12.13
CA VAL A 710 -17.13 0.39 12.25
C VAL A 710 -15.68 -0.06 12.22
N GLU A 711 -15.20 -0.62 13.31
CA GLU A 711 -13.81 -1.10 13.40
C GLU A 711 -13.75 -2.49 14.01
N ILE A 712 -12.92 -3.37 13.45
CA ILE A 712 -12.64 -4.67 14.06
C ILE A 712 -11.82 -4.48 15.34
N ARG A 713 -12.24 -5.10 16.44
CA ARG A 713 -11.51 -5.06 17.70
C ARG A 713 -10.15 -5.77 17.57
N PRO A 714 -9.04 -5.22 18.10
CA PRO A 714 -7.72 -5.84 18.03
C PRO A 714 -7.69 -7.29 18.56
N GLU A 715 -8.45 -7.59 19.61
CA GLU A 715 -8.49 -8.92 20.22
C GLU A 715 -9.16 -9.94 19.29
N ALA A 716 -10.25 -9.56 18.63
CA ALA A 716 -10.96 -10.42 17.69
C ALA A 716 -10.12 -10.67 16.43
N HIS A 717 -9.45 -9.63 15.93
CA HIS A 717 -8.50 -9.74 14.83
C HIS A 717 -7.35 -10.69 15.17
N ARG A 718 -6.67 -10.50 16.31
CA ARG A 718 -5.57 -11.37 16.76
C ARG A 718 -6.02 -12.82 16.90
N ARG A 719 -7.17 -13.07 17.55
CA ARG A 719 -7.74 -14.42 17.70
C ARG A 719 -7.95 -15.12 16.35
N TYR A 720 -8.47 -14.39 15.36
CA TYR A 720 -8.65 -14.91 14.00
C TYR A 720 -7.32 -15.17 13.29
N PHE A 721 -6.36 -14.25 13.41
CA PHE A 721 -5.07 -14.43 12.75
C PHE A 721 -4.27 -15.59 13.33
N GLU A 722 -4.28 -15.78 14.65
CA GLU A 722 -3.72 -16.96 15.31
C GLU A 722 -4.41 -18.25 14.85
N TYR A 723 -5.73 -18.22 14.65
CA TYR A 723 -6.49 -19.33 14.07
C TYR A 723 -5.99 -19.70 12.68
N VAL A 724 -5.78 -18.70 11.81
CA VAL A 724 -5.21 -18.89 10.46
C VAL A 724 -3.81 -19.49 10.56
N GLN A 725 -2.92 -18.88 11.34
CA GLN A 725 -1.53 -19.33 11.49
C GLN A 725 -1.43 -20.78 11.98
N ARG A 726 -2.26 -21.19 12.95
CA ARG A 726 -2.26 -22.58 13.45
C ARG A 726 -2.63 -23.61 12.38
N ARG A 727 -3.41 -23.24 11.36
CA ARG A 727 -3.86 -24.14 10.30
C ARG A 727 -2.98 -24.11 9.05
N GLN A 728 -2.18 -23.06 8.84
CA GLN A 728 -1.27 -22.95 7.70
C GLN A 728 -0.36 -24.18 7.48
N PRO A 729 0.23 -24.81 8.50
CA PRO A 729 1.08 -26.00 8.32
C PRO A 729 0.36 -27.22 7.71
N ASN A 730 -0.97 -27.26 7.72
CA ASN A 730 -1.74 -28.35 7.10
C ASN A 730 -1.93 -28.14 5.59
N THR A 731 -1.68 -26.93 5.09
CA THR A 731 -1.90 -26.56 3.70
C THR A 731 -0.76 -27.02 2.79
N VAL A 732 -0.99 -27.01 1.48
CA VAL A 732 0.03 -27.39 0.48
C VAL A 732 1.30 -26.54 0.52
N PHE A 733 1.23 -25.29 1.00
CA PHE A 733 2.33 -24.33 0.92
C PHE A 733 3.47 -24.57 1.91
N TYR A 734 3.17 -25.21 3.05
CA TYR A 734 4.16 -25.56 4.08
C TYR A 734 4.63 -27.01 3.98
N ASN A 735 4.07 -27.75 3.02
CA ASN A 735 4.45 -29.11 2.70
C ASN A 735 5.10 -29.11 1.29
N ASN A 736 5.70 -30.21 0.84
CA ASN A 736 6.08 -30.41 -0.57
C ASN A 736 7.19 -29.50 -1.17
N ASN A 737 8.13 -29.00 -0.35
CA ASN A 737 9.31 -28.25 -0.81
C ASN A 737 8.97 -27.00 -1.64
N CYS A 738 7.91 -26.27 -1.28
CA CYS A 738 7.47 -25.10 -2.03
C CYS A 738 8.47 -23.94 -2.08
N ALA A 739 9.45 -23.90 -1.19
CA ALA A 739 10.57 -22.96 -1.24
C ALA A 739 11.33 -23.02 -2.58
N ALA A 740 11.47 -24.21 -3.17
CA ALA A 740 12.13 -24.39 -4.46
C ALA A 740 11.27 -23.95 -5.66
N ALA A 741 9.98 -23.65 -5.46
CA ALA A 741 9.08 -23.32 -6.55
C ALA A 741 9.29 -21.89 -7.07
N ASN A 742 9.71 -20.93 -6.24
CA ASN A 742 9.75 -19.50 -6.59
C ASN A 742 8.37 -19.01 -7.07
N SER A 743 7.41 -19.01 -6.14
CA SER A 743 5.99 -18.74 -6.38
C SER A 743 5.57 -17.38 -5.82
N TYR A 744 4.71 -16.66 -6.54
CA TYR A 744 4.16 -15.36 -6.11
C TYR A 744 3.16 -15.48 -4.95
N TYR A 745 2.82 -16.70 -4.53
CA TYR A 745 1.98 -16.95 -3.37
C TYR A 745 2.64 -16.56 -2.06
N PHE A 746 3.98 -16.56 -2.01
CA PHE A 746 4.74 -16.32 -0.80
C PHE A 746 5.17 -14.86 -0.67
N ASP A 747 5.04 -14.31 0.53
CA ASP A 747 5.57 -12.99 0.87
C ASP A 747 7.02 -13.06 1.41
N LYS A 748 7.59 -11.91 1.77
CA LYS A 748 8.96 -11.83 2.33
C LYS A 748 9.12 -12.51 3.69
N HIS A 749 8.02 -12.77 4.40
CA HIS A 749 8.01 -13.45 5.69
C HIS A 749 7.89 -14.97 5.53
N GLY A 750 7.74 -15.46 4.30
CA GLY A 750 7.52 -16.87 3.98
C GLY A 750 6.08 -17.33 4.19
N ASP A 751 5.15 -16.40 4.43
CA ASP A 751 3.73 -16.71 4.52
C ASP A 751 3.13 -16.89 3.13
N ALA A 752 1.99 -17.57 3.04
CA ALA A 752 1.18 -17.63 1.83
C ALA A 752 -0.18 -16.91 2.02
N PRO A 753 -0.22 -15.56 2.07
CA PRO A 753 -1.42 -14.81 2.41
C PRO A 753 -2.55 -14.97 1.40
N ILE A 754 -2.28 -15.56 0.23
CA ILE A 754 -3.33 -15.80 -0.75
C ILE A 754 -4.40 -16.76 -0.21
N LEU A 755 -4.04 -17.78 0.57
CA LEU A 755 -4.93 -18.88 0.90
C LEU A 755 -5.38 -18.84 2.35
N ARG A 756 -6.69 -18.73 2.52
CA ARG A 756 -7.39 -19.02 3.76
C ARG A 756 -7.37 -20.53 4.04
N PRO A 757 -6.84 -20.98 5.19
CA PRO A 757 -6.73 -22.40 5.54
C PRO A 757 -8.06 -22.96 6.09
N SER A 758 -9.16 -22.73 5.37
CA SER A 758 -10.51 -23.20 5.68
C SER A 758 -11.22 -23.65 4.41
N SER A 759 -12.29 -24.43 4.56
CA SER A 759 -13.18 -24.71 3.42
C SER A 759 -13.94 -23.46 3.00
N ALA A 760 -14.44 -23.46 1.77
CA ALA A 760 -15.31 -22.41 1.26
C ALA A 760 -16.71 -22.44 1.89
N VAL A 761 -17.17 -23.61 2.36
CA VAL A 761 -18.39 -23.74 3.17
C VAL A 761 -18.22 -23.02 4.50
N GLU A 762 -17.08 -23.22 5.18
CA GLU A 762 -16.75 -22.53 6.42
C GLU A 762 -16.66 -21.02 6.19
N SER A 763 -15.95 -20.56 5.15
CA SER A 763 -15.88 -19.12 4.82
C SER A 763 -17.24 -18.52 4.47
N TRP A 764 -18.09 -19.26 3.76
CA TRP A 764 -19.45 -18.87 3.42
C TRP A 764 -20.33 -18.74 4.67
N TRP A 765 -20.19 -19.68 5.62
CA TRP A 765 -20.89 -19.65 6.90
C TRP A 765 -20.41 -18.49 7.77
N ASP A 766 -19.09 -18.32 7.90
CA ASP A 766 -18.48 -17.25 8.67
C ASP A 766 -18.90 -15.87 8.16
N SER A 767 -18.97 -15.67 6.83
CA SER A 767 -19.44 -14.40 6.25
C SER A 767 -20.86 -14.01 6.70
N ARG A 768 -21.69 -15.01 7.04
CA ARG A 768 -23.06 -14.82 7.54
C ARG A 768 -23.17 -14.74 9.06
N THR A 769 -22.23 -15.32 9.78
CA THR A 769 -22.40 -15.62 11.22
C THR A 769 -21.31 -15.08 12.13
N PHE A 770 -20.26 -14.43 11.59
CA PHE A 770 -19.27 -13.76 12.42
C PHE A 770 -19.96 -12.81 13.42
N ARG A 771 -19.39 -12.71 14.61
CA ARG A 771 -19.98 -11.97 15.72
C ARG A 771 -19.86 -10.48 15.45
N LEU A 772 -20.99 -9.76 15.39
CA LEU A 772 -20.96 -8.30 15.31
C LEU A 772 -20.33 -7.67 16.57
N SER A 773 -20.31 -8.38 17.71
CA SER A 773 -19.58 -7.96 18.91
C SER A 773 -18.05 -8.02 18.78
N ASP A 774 -17.52 -8.66 17.74
CA ASP A 774 -16.10 -8.55 17.38
C ASP A 774 -15.76 -7.16 16.81
N TYR A 775 -16.77 -6.37 16.43
CA TYR A 775 -16.63 -5.00 15.98
C TYR A 775 -16.96 -4.01 17.10
N GLU A 776 -16.42 -2.82 16.93
CA GLU A 776 -16.80 -1.62 17.65
C GLU A 776 -17.57 -0.69 16.72
N PHE A 777 -18.70 -0.19 17.22
CA PHE A 777 -19.58 0.74 16.52
C PHE A 777 -19.63 2.04 17.32
N ARG A 778 -19.17 3.15 16.73
CA ARG A 778 -19.21 4.48 17.37
C ARG A 778 -19.94 5.49 16.47
N ARG A 779 -20.54 6.50 17.10
CA ARG A 779 -21.09 7.68 16.44
C ARG A 779 -20.07 8.82 16.55
N ALA A 780 -19.97 9.66 15.51
CA ALA A 780 -19.12 10.84 15.54
C ALA A 780 -19.65 11.84 16.59
N ALA A 781 -18.74 12.48 17.33
CA ALA A 781 -19.11 13.47 18.34
C ALA A 781 -19.95 14.61 17.73
N SER A 782 -19.58 15.06 16.53
CA SER A 782 -20.28 16.09 15.76
C SER A 782 -21.74 15.77 15.40
N LEU A 783 -22.15 14.49 15.42
CA LEU A 783 -23.54 14.05 15.19
C LEU A 783 -24.32 13.82 16.50
N SER A 784 -23.69 14.02 17.66
CA SER A 784 -24.29 13.78 18.97
C SER A 784 -25.01 15.02 19.50
N GLU A 785 -24.47 16.20 19.20
CA GLU A 785 -24.96 17.50 19.69
C GLU A 785 -26.31 17.91 19.06
N GLU A 786 -26.59 17.54 17.80
CA GLU A 786 -27.89 17.82 17.15
C GLU A 786 -29.08 17.12 17.84
N SER A 787 -28.87 15.98 18.52
CA SER A 787 -29.98 15.27 19.19
C SER A 787 -30.37 15.87 20.55
N GLY A 788 -29.46 16.60 21.22
CA GLY A 788 -29.73 17.27 22.49
C GLY A 788 -30.46 18.60 22.35
N ALA A 789 -30.32 19.29 21.21
CA ALA A 789 -30.91 20.61 20.98
C ALA A 789 -32.44 20.58 20.73
N THR A 790 -33.03 19.41 20.47
CA THR A 790 -34.47 19.27 20.23
C THR A 790 -35.31 18.91 21.46
N GLU A 791 -34.70 18.52 22.60
CA GLU A 791 -35.45 18.19 23.83
C GLU A 791 -35.62 19.37 24.80
N GLU A 792 -34.85 20.46 24.68
CA GLU A 792 -34.95 21.63 25.59
C GLU A 792 -35.87 22.76 25.09
N ALA A 793 -36.50 22.63 23.91
CA ALA A 793 -37.41 23.65 23.36
C ALA A 793 -38.90 23.40 23.68
N GLY A 794 -39.20 22.53 24.64
CA GLY A 794 -40.59 22.18 25.00
C GLY A 794 -40.75 21.76 26.46
N ALA A 795 -40.53 22.70 27.39
CA ALA A 795 -41.05 22.62 28.76
C ALA A 795 -41.37 24.04 29.28
#